data_AF-A5K5B7-F1
#
_entry.id   AF-A5K5B7-F1
#
_cell.length_a   1.000
_cell.length_b   1.000
_cell.length_c   1.000
_cell.angle_alpha   90.00
_cell.angle_beta   90.00
_cell.angle_gamma   90.00
#
_symmetry.space_group_name_H-M   'P 1'
#
loop_
_entity.id
_entity.type
_entity.pdbx_description
1 polymer ?
#
loop_
_entity_poly.entity_id
_entity_poly.type
_entity_poly.pdbx_seq_one_letter_code
_entity_poly.pdbx_strand_id
1 'polypeptide(L)'
;MEEEDGGSDGLNKQILIQFVNHENKSTGPVINVPLSITKDNLDELINDLKAKNDHPIQDDDHQSLNYSFMINDKLPIKNNLYDAIKNNTISSEDILRIKYFPLNLFKIKRITTCNSTLPGHTNSILCLAFSPNSSHLATGSGDNTVRLWDINTQTPIATLKDHTNWVLSVLFSPDNHFLATAGMDQNVFIYETHTGKLVNKLSGHKKEVTTLCFEPLHLLNRNCIQRSAPEVRKRKKENETGKETGKEERNGAKRGKPNAEAELEASSGGPPNGEAKQNKRKKGDEGEVTGDQCGPNSANDEGDPPKSGNDGEAPPKGDNDGEAPSEEAPSKGAYFLKCRLASAGKDGCIRINNVLSNCVEKVLTGHTNTITCILWSGADEQNSRLYSSSRDTTIKVWNPNEGTLLHNFKGHKHWVNCLSINTERIIKNGIYNLDVVINKMHIENHIEKSKRIFKNFFQTIPNEKVVSGSDDGTLYLLECLPNDEFKSTRLVGHQKTVIHAQFSPDGKFIASCSFDNSVRVWSGIDGQFLTVYRGHVGPVYKVVWSIDSNYVVSCSQDSTLKLWKVSHLLSQLKKKKLTPPGEEDATVPSSGTSKEGDGKNDSKNQNGKDSSNGKNSKKVKTLLVDLPGHSDAVYAIDWSNDGKYVASGGKDKLLKIWSS
;
A
#
# COMPACT_ATOMS: atom_id res chain seq x y z
N MET A 1 -25.29 15.98 -64.67
CA MET A 1 -24.98 14.94 -65.66
C MET A 1 -23.50 15.10 -66.01
N GLU A 2 -22.60 14.28 -65.49
CA GLU A 2 -22.84 13.12 -64.61
C GLU A 2 -22.99 13.48 -63.11
N GLU A 3 -23.85 12.74 -62.42
CA GLU A 3 -23.70 12.44 -60.99
C GLU A 3 -23.10 11.02 -60.96
N GLU A 4 -22.03 10.79 -60.20
CA GLU A 4 -21.52 9.43 -59.95
C GLU A 4 -21.29 9.20 -58.44
N ASP A 5 -21.57 7.98 -57.99
CA ASP A 5 -21.84 7.62 -56.60
C ASP A 5 -20.63 7.77 -55.64
N GLY A 6 -20.60 8.87 -54.88
CA GLY A 6 -19.61 9.14 -53.84
C GLY A 6 -19.78 8.38 -52.51
N GLY A 7 -20.37 7.18 -52.53
CA GLY A 7 -20.85 6.47 -51.32
C GLY A 7 -19.93 5.37 -50.76
N SER A 8 -19.45 4.45 -51.60
CA SER A 8 -18.87 3.16 -51.17
C SER A 8 -17.42 2.90 -51.60
N ASP A 9 -17.01 3.40 -52.77
CA ASP A 9 -15.82 2.89 -53.47
C ASP A 9 -14.47 3.37 -52.90
N GLY A 10 -14.50 4.33 -51.97
CA GLY A 10 -13.30 4.78 -51.25
C GLY A 10 -12.77 3.76 -50.23
N LEU A 11 -13.61 2.84 -49.74
CA LEU A 11 -13.29 1.96 -48.60
C LEU A 11 -12.57 0.66 -49.00
N ASN A 12 -12.74 0.21 -50.25
CA ASN A 12 -12.11 -1.00 -50.78
C ASN A 12 -10.71 -0.77 -51.40
N LYS A 13 -10.24 0.49 -51.44
CA LYS A 13 -8.85 0.79 -51.85
C LYS A 13 -7.87 0.20 -50.84
N GLN A 14 -6.78 -0.35 -51.35
CA GLN A 14 -5.71 -0.94 -50.55
C GLN A 14 -4.53 0.03 -50.42
N ILE A 15 -3.76 -0.09 -49.33
CA ILE A 15 -2.59 0.73 -49.04
C ILE A 15 -1.49 -0.12 -48.37
N LEU A 16 -0.24 0.21 -48.68
CA LEU A 16 0.93 -0.40 -48.04
C LEU A 16 1.18 0.23 -46.67
N ILE A 17 1.17 -0.58 -45.61
CA ILE A 17 1.50 -0.16 -44.24
C ILE A 17 2.78 -0.83 -43.75
N GLN A 18 3.49 -0.14 -42.86
CA GLN A 18 4.59 -0.73 -42.09
C GLN A 18 4.43 -0.35 -40.62
N PHE A 19 4.44 -1.34 -39.73
CA PHE A 19 4.43 -1.11 -38.29
C PHE A 19 5.80 -0.69 -37.78
N VAL A 20 5.79 0.29 -36.88
CA VAL A 20 7.00 0.90 -36.33
C VAL A 20 6.83 1.08 -34.82
N ASN A 21 7.87 0.75 -34.05
CA ASN A 21 7.87 0.95 -32.60
C ASN A 21 8.05 2.45 -32.22
N HIS A 22 8.03 2.74 -30.92
CA HIS A 22 8.20 4.10 -30.40
C HIS A 22 9.61 4.71 -30.65
N GLU A 23 10.60 3.91 -31.02
CA GLU A 23 11.97 4.31 -31.35
C GLU A 23 12.19 4.46 -32.87
N ASN A 24 11.12 4.43 -33.67
CA ASN A 24 11.12 4.43 -35.14
C ASN A 24 11.73 3.16 -35.80
N LYS A 25 11.90 2.05 -35.07
CA LYS A 25 12.35 0.76 -35.61
C LYS A 25 11.17 -0.04 -36.18
N SER A 26 11.31 -0.57 -37.40
CA SER A 26 10.28 -1.40 -38.06
C SER A 26 10.03 -2.71 -37.30
N THR A 27 8.77 -3.16 -37.30
CA THR A 27 8.34 -4.44 -36.70
C THR A 27 7.63 -5.26 -37.77
N GLY A 28 8.35 -6.23 -38.34
CA GLY A 28 7.86 -7.04 -39.45
C GLY A 28 7.99 -6.41 -40.85
N PRO A 29 7.54 -7.12 -41.89
CA PRO A 29 7.56 -6.67 -43.28
C PRO A 29 6.51 -5.56 -43.56
N VAL A 30 6.54 -5.02 -44.78
CA VAL A 30 5.48 -4.14 -45.30
C VAL A 30 4.28 -5.02 -45.70
N ILE A 31 3.07 -4.59 -45.36
CA ILE A 31 1.83 -5.36 -45.53
C ILE A 31 0.81 -4.51 -46.27
N ASN A 32 0.08 -5.12 -47.19
CA ASN A 32 -1.00 -4.47 -47.93
C ASN A 32 -2.33 -4.67 -47.20
N VAL A 33 -3.04 -3.59 -46.86
CA VAL A 33 -4.31 -3.62 -46.09
C VAL A 33 -5.37 -2.73 -46.74
N PRO A 34 -6.68 -3.05 -46.60
CA PRO A 34 -7.75 -2.18 -47.08
C PRO A 34 -7.89 -0.93 -46.19
N LEU A 35 -8.28 0.21 -46.76
CA LEU A 35 -8.54 1.45 -46.02
C LEU A 35 -9.70 1.34 -45.02
N SER A 36 -10.59 0.37 -45.20
CA SER A 36 -11.65 0.01 -44.26
C SER A 36 -11.14 -0.68 -42.97
N ILE A 37 -9.85 -1.03 -42.88
CA ILE A 37 -9.31 -1.75 -41.71
C ILE A 37 -9.56 -0.96 -40.42
N THR A 38 -10.16 -1.67 -39.46
CA THR A 38 -10.48 -1.15 -38.13
C THR A 38 -9.25 -1.15 -37.24
N LYS A 39 -9.34 -0.43 -36.12
CA LYS A 39 -8.31 -0.44 -35.09
C LYS A 39 -8.08 -1.84 -34.48
N ASP A 40 -9.13 -2.64 -34.30
CA ASP A 40 -9.03 -3.97 -33.68
C ASP A 40 -8.36 -4.99 -34.62
N ASN A 41 -8.61 -4.91 -35.93
CA ASN A 41 -7.92 -5.73 -36.93
C ASN A 41 -6.42 -5.38 -37.06
N LEU A 42 -6.05 -4.12 -36.83
CA LEU A 42 -4.64 -3.71 -36.74
C LEU A 42 -3.97 -4.26 -35.47
N ASP A 43 -4.70 -4.36 -34.35
CA ASP A 43 -4.23 -5.00 -33.11
C ASP A 43 -3.96 -6.49 -33.31
N GLU A 44 -4.85 -7.22 -34.00
CA GLU A 44 -4.63 -8.63 -34.36
C GLU A 44 -3.39 -8.81 -35.23
N LEU A 45 -3.24 -8.01 -36.29
CA LEU A 45 -2.13 -8.09 -37.24
C LEU A 45 -0.76 -7.86 -36.58
N ILE A 46 -0.62 -6.88 -35.69
CA ILE A 46 0.66 -6.64 -35.00
C ILE A 46 0.99 -7.72 -33.94
N ASN A 47 -0.02 -8.40 -33.39
CA ASN A 47 0.21 -9.53 -32.47
C ASN A 47 0.71 -10.76 -33.23
N ASP A 48 0.08 -11.12 -34.36
CA ASP A 48 0.53 -12.22 -35.23
C ASP A 48 1.97 -11.98 -35.76
N LEU A 49 2.28 -10.75 -36.17
CA LEU A 49 3.64 -10.38 -36.59
C LEU A 49 4.68 -10.52 -35.48
N LYS A 50 4.32 -10.28 -34.22
CA LYS A 50 5.24 -10.48 -33.10
C LYS A 50 5.42 -11.96 -32.76
N ALA A 51 4.33 -12.72 -32.71
CA ALA A 51 4.36 -14.17 -32.50
C ALA A 51 5.22 -14.91 -33.55
N LYS A 52 5.33 -14.36 -34.77
CA LYS A 52 6.20 -14.88 -35.85
C LYS A 52 7.66 -14.42 -35.80
N ASN A 53 7.98 -13.35 -35.05
CA ASN A 53 9.34 -12.82 -34.96
C ASN A 53 10.07 -13.26 -33.68
N ASP A 54 9.35 -13.49 -32.58
CA ASP A 54 9.91 -14.13 -31.39
C ASP A 54 9.99 -15.66 -31.64
N HIS A 55 11.11 -16.30 -31.25
CA HIS A 55 11.25 -17.74 -31.45
C HIS A 55 10.17 -18.51 -30.67
N PRO A 56 9.53 -19.53 -31.27
CA PRO A 56 8.40 -20.22 -30.66
C PRO A 56 8.85 -21.09 -29.48
N ILE A 57 8.71 -20.54 -28.27
CA ILE A 57 8.56 -21.34 -27.06
C ILE A 57 7.08 -21.76 -27.03
N GLN A 58 6.84 -23.06 -26.98
CA GLN A 58 5.49 -23.63 -26.94
C GLN A 58 4.86 -23.36 -25.56
N ASP A 59 4.04 -22.32 -25.46
CA ASP A 59 3.11 -22.07 -24.35
C ASP A 59 1.78 -21.56 -24.95
N ASP A 60 0.67 -22.27 -24.71
CA ASP A 60 -0.62 -22.12 -25.41
C ASP A 60 -1.42 -20.83 -25.10
N ASP A 61 -0.83 -19.84 -24.42
CA ASP A 61 -1.49 -18.61 -23.94
C ASP A 61 -0.86 -17.32 -24.53
N HIS A 62 -0.81 -17.21 -25.87
CA HIS A 62 -0.47 -15.95 -26.55
C HIS A 62 -1.59 -14.90 -26.40
N GLN A 63 -1.62 -14.23 -25.26
CA GLN A 63 -2.62 -13.21 -24.95
C GLN A 63 -2.43 -11.93 -25.80
N SER A 64 -3.36 -11.68 -26.73
CA SER A 64 -3.33 -10.56 -27.66
C SER A 64 -3.23 -9.19 -26.95
N LEU A 65 -2.20 -8.42 -27.28
CA LEU A 65 -1.96 -7.09 -26.73
C LEU A 65 -2.75 -6.03 -27.51
N ASN A 66 -3.39 -5.10 -26.79
CA ASN A 66 -4.06 -3.96 -27.42
C ASN A 66 -3.08 -2.79 -27.59
N TYR A 67 -3.07 -2.16 -28.76
CA TYR A 67 -2.20 -1.03 -29.08
C TYR A 67 -2.99 0.24 -29.39
N SER A 68 -2.27 1.36 -29.45
CA SER A 68 -2.73 2.63 -30.01
C SER A 68 -1.84 2.95 -31.19
N PHE A 69 -2.46 3.17 -32.35
CA PHE A 69 -1.77 3.45 -33.61
C PHE A 69 -1.76 4.95 -33.89
N MET A 70 -0.62 5.50 -34.29
CA MET A 70 -0.45 6.89 -34.73
C MET A 70 0.12 6.93 -36.15
N ILE A 71 -0.38 7.87 -36.95
CA ILE A 71 0.11 8.17 -38.29
C ILE A 71 0.77 9.55 -38.29
N ASN A 72 1.98 9.64 -38.84
CA ASN A 72 2.77 10.88 -39.00
C ASN A 72 2.81 11.76 -37.73
N ASP A 73 2.88 11.12 -36.55
CA ASP A 73 2.91 11.72 -35.20
C ASP A 73 1.76 12.68 -34.85
N LYS A 74 0.69 12.75 -35.64
CA LYS A 74 -0.33 13.81 -35.54
C LYS A 74 -1.75 13.35 -35.24
N LEU A 75 -2.13 12.11 -35.55
CA LEU A 75 -3.48 11.58 -35.25
C LEU A 75 -3.44 10.10 -34.83
N PRO A 76 -4.11 9.73 -33.71
CA PRO A 76 -4.36 8.33 -33.37
C PRO A 76 -5.57 7.78 -34.14
N ILE A 77 -5.46 6.55 -34.65
CA ILE A 77 -6.57 5.85 -35.33
C ILE A 77 -7.66 5.55 -34.29
N LYS A 78 -8.90 6.01 -34.56
CA LYS A 78 -10.04 5.87 -33.63
C LYS A 78 -11.06 4.83 -34.08
N ASN A 79 -11.42 4.85 -35.37
CA ASN A 79 -12.42 3.97 -35.96
C ASN A 79 -11.72 3.13 -37.05
N ASN A 80 -11.57 3.70 -38.25
CA ASN A 80 -10.96 3.06 -39.41
C ASN A 80 -9.72 3.84 -39.90
N LEU A 81 -8.87 3.19 -40.69
CA LEU A 81 -7.69 3.80 -41.30
C LEU A 81 -8.05 4.94 -42.26
N TYR A 82 -9.13 4.80 -43.04
CA TYR A 82 -9.66 5.83 -43.95
C TYR A 82 -9.88 7.20 -43.26
N ASP A 83 -10.54 7.22 -42.09
CA ASP A 83 -10.83 8.45 -41.34
C ASP A 83 -9.57 9.21 -40.92
N ALA A 84 -8.46 8.51 -40.70
CA ALA A 84 -7.19 9.10 -40.31
C ALA A 84 -6.37 9.62 -41.51
N ILE A 85 -6.67 9.15 -42.72
CA ILE A 85 -5.93 9.48 -43.96
C ILE A 85 -6.70 10.48 -44.83
N LYS A 86 -8.03 10.62 -44.70
CA LYS A 86 -8.91 11.46 -45.54
C LYS A 86 -8.41 12.90 -45.80
N ASN A 87 -7.63 13.48 -44.88
CA ASN A 87 -7.11 14.85 -44.99
C ASN A 87 -5.66 14.93 -45.53
N ASN A 88 -5.01 13.79 -45.80
CA ASN A 88 -3.64 13.72 -46.33
C ASN A 88 -3.69 13.21 -47.77
N THR A 89 -3.00 13.90 -48.69
CA THR A 89 -2.75 13.41 -50.05
C THR A 89 -1.69 12.30 -50.01
N ILE A 90 -2.13 11.05 -49.84
CA ILE A 90 -1.27 9.86 -49.83
C ILE A 90 -1.63 9.01 -51.05
N SER A 91 -0.63 8.59 -51.82
CA SER A 91 -0.79 7.70 -52.97
C SER A 91 -1.00 6.25 -52.50
N SER A 92 -1.61 5.41 -53.34
CA SER A 92 -1.70 3.97 -53.10
C SER A 92 -0.32 3.27 -53.12
N GLU A 93 0.70 3.91 -53.67
CA GLU A 93 2.08 3.43 -53.75
C GLU A 93 2.94 3.83 -52.52
N ASP A 94 2.45 4.74 -51.68
CA ASP A 94 3.21 5.23 -50.52
C ASP A 94 3.15 4.26 -49.34
N ILE A 95 4.31 3.97 -48.73
CA ILE A 95 4.40 3.13 -47.53
C ILE A 95 4.05 3.96 -46.29
N LEU A 96 2.87 3.71 -45.73
CA LEU A 96 2.38 4.37 -44.53
C LEU A 96 3.02 3.77 -43.26
N ARG A 97 3.88 4.54 -42.59
CA ARG A 97 4.47 4.14 -41.31
C ARG A 97 3.48 4.38 -40.17
N ILE A 98 2.97 3.29 -39.60
CA ILE A 98 2.07 3.30 -38.44
C ILE A 98 2.89 3.06 -37.18
N LYS A 99 3.03 4.07 -36.32
CA LYS A 99 3.67 3.92 -35.02
C LYS A 99 2.69 3.32 -34.02
N TYR A 100 3.05 2.22 -33.38
CA TYR A 100 2.21 1.56 -32.39
C TYR A 100 2.77 1.71 -30.97
N PHE A 101 1.87 1.84 -30.00
CA PHE A 101 2.18 1.95 -28.57
C PHE A 101 1.31 0.96 -27.81
N PRO A 102 1.84 0.12 -26.90
CA PRO A 102 0.99 -0.74 -26.09
C PRO A 102 0.08 0.16 -25.24
N LEU A 103 -1.23 -0.07 -25.32
CA LEU A 103 -2.14 0.44 -24.31
C LEU A 103 -1.92 -0.37 -23.03
N ASN A 104 -2.31 0.16 -21.87
CA ASN A 104 -2.25 -0.58 -20.60
C ASN A 104 -2.84 -1.99 -20.81
N LEU A 105 -2.00 -3.02 -20.66
CA LEU A 105 -2.27 -4.40 -21.11
C LEU A 105 -3.68 -4.87 -20.72
N PHE A 106 -4.09 -4.52 -19.51
CA PHE A 106 -5.38 -4.86 -18.96
C PHE A 106 -6.11 -3.60 -18.49
N LYS A 107 -7.20 -3.26 -19.20
CA LYS A 107 -8.22 -2.38 -18.65
C LYS A 107 -8.99 -3.17 -17.60
N ILE A 108 -8.85 -2.80 -16.33
CA ILE A 108 -9.57 -3.49 -15.26
C ILE A 108 -11.08 -3.41 -15.52
N LYS A 109 -11.77 -4.56 -15.42
CA LYS A 109 -13.22 -4.59 -15.41
C LYS A 109 -13.73 -3.85 -14.18
N ARG A 110 -14.72 -2.98 -14.35
CA ARG A 110 -15.32 -2.25 -13.22
C ARG A 110 -15.95 -3.25 -12.27
N ILE A 111 -15.68 -3.08 -10.99
CA ILE A 111 -16.33 -3.85 -9.93
C ILE A 111 -17.79 -3.38 -9.82
N THR A 112 -18.73 -4.31 -9.85
CA THR A 112 -20.18 -4.02 -9.92
C THR A 112 -20.99 -4.63 -8.79
N THR A 113 -20.56 -5.77 -8.23
CA THR A 113 -21.35 -6.56 -7.28
C THR A 113 -20.50 -7.11 -6.14
N CYS A 114 -21.15 -7.42 -5.01
CA CYS A 114 -20.57 -8.25 -3.97
C CYS A 114 -20.77 -9.71 -4.37
N ASN A 115 -19.68 -10.43 -4.62
CA ASN A 115 -19.75 -11.86 -4.93
C ASN A 115 -20.04 -12.66 -3.66
N SER A 116 -19.31 -12.34 -2.59
CA SER A 116 -19.20 -13.21 -1.41
C SER A 116 -19.06 -12.43 -0.13
N THR A 117 -19.73 -12.92 0.92
CA THR A 117 -19.61 -12.42 2.29
C THR A 117 -19.05 -13.54 3.15
N LEU A 118 -17.87 -13.33 3.75
CA LEU A 118 -17.10 -14.30 4.50
C LEU A 118 -17.21 -13.99 6.00
N PRO A 119 -17.99 -14.78 6.77
CA PRO A 119 -18.14 -14.61 8.20
C PRO A 119 -16.97 -15.23 8.98
N GLY A 120 -16.73 -14.75 10.19
CA GLY A 120 -15.85 -15.44 11.14
C GLY A 120 -15.20 -14.56 12.21
N HIS A 121 -14.98 -13.27 11.92
CA HIS A 121 -14.54 -12.34 12.96
C HIS A 121 -15.69 -12.07 13.95
N THR A 122 -15.36 -11.99 15.24
CA THR A 122 -16.33 -11.76 16.32
C THR A 122 -16.40 -10.29 16.73
N ASN A 123 -15.49 -9.46 16.21
CA ASN A 123 -15.45 -8.01 16.36
C ASN A 123 -15.10 -7.33 15.02
N SER A 124 -15.03 -6.00 15.03
CA SER A 124 -14.82 -5.16 13.85
C SER A 124 -13.50 -5.48 13.14
N ILE A 125 -13.53 -5.59 11.81
CA ILE A 125 -12.33 -5.70 10.99
C ILE A 125 -11.70 -4.29 10.88
N LEU A 126 -10.45 -4.17 11.34
CA LEU A 126 -9.73 -2.89 11.45
C LEU A 126 -8.76 -2.68 10.29
N CYS A 127 -8.15 -3.76 9.80
CA CYS A 127 -7.19 -3.72 8.70
C CYS A 127 -7.32 -4.95 7.81
N LEU A 128 -6.99 -4.79 6.54
CA LEU A 128 -6.90 -5.89 5.58
C LEU A 128 -5.89 -5.56 4.48
N ALA A 129 -5.29 -6.60 3.91
CA ALA A 129 -4.35 -6.49 2.80
C ALA A 129 -4.43 -7.73 1.89
N PHE A 130 -4.49 -7.55 0.58
CA PHE A 130 -4.22 -8.63 -0.37
C PHE A 130 -2.73 -8.97 -0.38
N SER A 131 -2.44 -10.23 -0.67
CA SER A 131 -1.11 -10.70 -0.97
C SER A 131 -0.58 -10.13 -2.30
N PRO A 132 0.75 -10.00 -2.50
CA PRO A 132 1.31 -9.50 -3.74
C PRO A 132 0.85 -10.29 -4.97
N ASN A 133 0.74 -11.62 -4.84
CA ASN A 133 0.26 -12.53 -5.89
C ASN A 133 -1.27 -12.60 -6.02
N SER A 134 -2.04 -11.82 -5.26
CA SER A 134 -3.52 -11.76 -5.26
C SER A 134 -4.28 -13.04 -4.88
N SER A 135 -3.61 -14.15 -4.56
CA SER A 135 -4.29 -15.40 -4.19
C SER A 135 -4.68 -15.49 -2.72
N HIS A 136 -4.05 -14.71 -1.84
CA HIS A 136 -4.31 -14.71 -0.40
C HIS A 136 -4.77 -13.32 0.06
N LEU A 137 -5.48 -13.28 1.18
CA LEU A 137 -5.93 -12.06 1.85
C LEU A 137 -5.79 -12.23 3.36
N ALA A 138 -5.26 -11.23 4.03
CA ALA A 138 -5.20 -11.17 5.50
C ALA A 138 -6.17 -10.11 6.02
N THR A 139 -6.89 -10.42 7.10
CA THR A 139 -7.76 -9.49 7.85
C THR A 139 -7.39 -9.48 9.32
N GLY A 140 -7.15 -8.29 9.88
CA GLY A 140 -6.91 -8.07 11.32
C GLY A 140 -8.12 -7.40 11.98
N SER A 141 -8.47 -7.86 13.17
CA SER A 141 -9.72 -7.51 13.86
C SER A 141 -9.51 -7.08 15.32
N GLY A 142 -10.50 -6.37 15.85
CA GLY A 142 -10.63 -6.10 17.29
C GLY A 142 -11.02 -7.31 18.14
N ASP A 143 -11.10 -8.52 17.57
CA ASP A 143 -11.25 -9.79 18.30
C ASP A 143 -9.91 -10.44 18.65
N ASN A 144 -8.82 -9.70 18.44
CA ASN A 144 -7.43 -10.10 18.68
C ASN A 144 -6.96 -11.22 17.74
N THR A 145 -7.69 -11.54 16.66
CA THR A 145 -7.28 -12.52 15.66
C THR A 145 -6.89 -11.89 14.34
N VAL A 146 -5.99 -12.58 13.63
CA VAL A 146 -5.79 -12.38 12.20
C VAL A 146 -6.34 -13.59 11.47
N ARG A 147 -7.14 -13.38 10.43
CA ARG A 147 -7.61 -14.44 9.55
C ARG A 147 -6.90 -14.34 8.20
N LEU A 148 -6.50 -15.50 7.71
CA LEU A 148 -5.91 -15.69 6.39
C LEU A 148 -6.94 -16.42 5.52
N TRP A 149 -7.17 -15.91 4.31
CA TRP A 149 -8.18 -16.39 3.38
C TRP A 149 -7.54 -16.69 2.03
N ASP A 150 -7.95 -17.79 1.39
CA ASP A 150 -7.71 -18.02 -0.04
C ASP A 150 -8.79 -17.27 -0.83
N ILE A 151 -8.39 -16.45 -1.79
CA ILE A 151 -9.28 -15.66 -2.63
C ILE A 151 -9.89 -16.47 -3.78
N ASN A 152 -9.24 -17.55 -4.19
CA ASN A 152 -9.71 -18.39 -5.30
C ASN A 152 -10.85 -19.31 -4.85
N THR A 153 -10.66 -20.03 -3.73
CA THR A 153 -11.72 -20.84 -3.12
C THR A 153 -12.65 -20.04 -2.20
N GLN A 154 -12.24 -18.83 -1.77
CA GLN A 154 -12.97 -17.97 -0.84
C GLN A 154 -13.18 -18.61 0.54
N THR A 155 -12.22 -19.44 0.95
CA THR A 155 -12.25 -20.17 2.23
C THR A 155 -11.21 -19.61 3.22
N PRO A 156 -11.45 -19.75 4.54
CA PRO A 156 -10.42 -19.44 5.53
C PRO A 156 -9.32 -20.51 5.53
N ILE A 157 -8.08 -20.10 5.30
CA ILE A 157 -6.88 -20.96 5.42
C ILE A 157 -6.53 -21.15 6.91
N ALA A 158 -6.45 -20.04 7.66
CA ALA A 158 -6.00 -20.06 9.05
C ALA A 158 -6.65 -18.96 9.89
N THR A 159 -6.81 -19.21 11.20
CA THR A 159 -7.18 -18.20 12.21
C THR A 159 -6.06 -18.13 13.24
N LEU A 160 -5.32 -17.04 13.19
CA LEU A 160 -4.11 -16.76 13.97
C LEU A 160 -4.53 -16.07 15.27
N LYS A 161 -4.15 -16.63 16.41
CA LYS A 161 -4.66 -16.27 17.75
C LYS A 161 -3.56 -15.83 18.73
N ASP A 162 -2.36 -15.58 18.23
CA ASP A 162 -1.18 -15.26 19.04
C ASP A 162 -1.19 -13.82 19.58
N HIS A 163 -1.99 -12.94 18.95
CA HIS A 163 -2.22 -11.57 19.42
C HIS A 163 -3.13 -11.56 20.67
N THR A 164 -2.77 -10.75 21.67
CA THR A 164 -3.55 -10.64 22.92
C THR A 164 -4.46 -9.41 22.98
N ASN A 165 -4.40 -8.56 21.96
CA ASN A 165 -5.17 -7.31 21.85
C ASN A 165 -5.40 -6.95 20.37
N TRP A 166 -6.13 -5.86 20.08
CA TRP A 166 -6.59 -5.51 18.73
C TRP A 166 -5.46 -5.44 17.71
N VAL A 167 -5.68 -6.06 16.55
CA VAL A 167 -4.72 -6.02 15.43
C VAL A 167 -4.97 -4.76 14.60
N LEU A 168 -3.94 -3.94 14.47
CA LEU A 168 -4.02 -2.62 13.82
C LEU A 168 -3.40 -2.62 12.41
N SER A 169 -2.45 -3.51 12.15
CA SER A 169 -1.76 -3.60 10.86
C SER A 169 -1.52 -5.05 10.45
N VAL A 170 -1.79 -5.35 9.19
CA VAL A 170 -1.45 -6.60 8.50
C VAL A 170 -0.75 -6.24 7.20
N LEU A 171 0.37 -6.90 6.91
CA LEU A 171 1.20 -6.61 5.74
C LEU A 171 1.89 -7.89 5.25
N PHE A 172 1.72 -8.21 3.96
CA PHE A 172 2.50 -9.27 3.32
C PHE A 172 3.89 -8.76 2.91
N SER A 173 4.88 -9.64 2.96
CA SER A 173 6.21 -9.35 2.41
C SER A 173 6.15 -9.28 0.88
N PRO A 174 6.97 -8.44 0.21
CA PRO A 174 6.94 -8.28 -1.24
C PRO A 174 7.27 -9.55 -2.07
N ASP A 175 7.88 -10.56 -1.45
CA ASP A 175 8.16 -11.89 -2.01
C ASP A 175 7.01 -12.91 -1.79
N ASN A 176 5.92 -12.49 -1.14
CA ASN A 176 4.78 -13.32 -0.72
C ASN A 176 5.09 -14.44 0.31
N HIS A 177 6.29 -14.56 0.86
CA HIS A 177 6.60 -15.66 1.79
C HIS A 177 6.08 -15.46 3.22
N PHE A 178 6.00 -14.22 3.69
CA PHE A 178 5.66 -13.88 5.06
C PHE A 178 4.46 -12.93 5.18
N LEU A 179 3.71 -13.09 6.25
CA LEU A 179 2.69 -12.16 6.73
C LEU A 179 3.16 -11.57 8.06
N ALA A 180 3.39 -10.25 8.10
CA ALA A 180 3.67 -9.51 9.32
C ALA A 180 2.38 -8.88 9.87
N THR A 181 2.19 -8.97 11.18
CA THR A 181 0.99 -8.48 11.87
C THR A 181 1.39 -7.73 13.15
N ALA A 182 0.67 -6.66 13.47
CA ALA A 182 0.97 -5.80 14.61
C ALA A 182 -0.29 -5.18 15.22
N GLY A 183 -0.25 -4.90 16.52
CA GLY A 183 -1.41 -4.37 17.23
C GLY A 183 -1.11 -3.72 18.58
N MET A 184 -2.15 -3.64 19.39
CA MET A 184 -2.11 -3.02 20.72
C MET A 184 -1.33 -3.84 21.77
N ASP A 185 -0.93 -5.07 21.44
CA ASP A 185 -0.16 -5.97 22.31
C ASP A 185 1.37 -5.82 22.19
N GLN A 186 1.83 -4.73 21.56
CA GLN A 186 3.24 -4.28 21.53
C GLN A 186 4.21 -5.21 20.77
N ASN A 187 3.73 -6.33 20.25
CA ASN A 187 4.53 -7.32 19.54
C ASN A 187 4.21 -7.27 18.04
N VAL A 188 5.18 -7.73 17.23
CA VAL A 188 4.96 -7.98 15.80
C VAL A 188 5.15 -9.48 15.58
N PHE A 189 4.13 -10.14 15.05
CA PHE A 189 4.19 -11.57 14.72
C PHE A 189 4.41 -11.75 13.23
N ILE A 190 5.24 -12.74 12.89
CA ILE A 190 5.57 -13.13 11.52
C ILE A 190 5.04 -14.54 11.30
N TYR A 191 4.18 -14.70 10.31
CA TYR A 191 3.64 -15.99 9.89
C TYR A 191 4.10 -16.34 8.47
N GLU A 192 4.05 -17.62 8.12
CA GLU A 192 4.18 -18.08 6.74
C GLU A 192 2.87 -17.87 5.99
N THR A 193 2.94 -17.28 4.79
CA THR A 193 1.74 -16.91 4.00
C THR A 193 0.86 -18.09 3.60
N HIS A 194 1.42 -19.26 3.31
CA HIS A 194 0.67 -20.40 2.74
C HIS A 194 0.00 -21.26 3.82
N THR A 195 0.60 -21.35 5.01
CA THR A 195 0.16 -22.24 6.10
C THR A 195 -0.47 -21.49 7.27
N GLY A 196 -0.19 -20.19 7.40
CA GLY A 196 -0.49 -19.43 8.62
C GLY A 196 0.37 -19.82 9.82
N LYS A 197 1.41 -20.65 9.66
CA LYS A 197 2.26 -21.08 10.79
C LYS A 197 3.07 -19.89 11.32
N LEU A 198 3.11 -19.73 12.66
CA LEU A 198 3.96 -18.73 13.30
C LEU A 198 5.45 -19.06 13.08
N VAL A 199 6.19 -18.12 12.49
CA VAL A 199 7.62 -18.22 12.20
C VAL A 199 8.44 -17.52 13.28
N ASN A 200 8.06 -16.29 13.65
CA ASN A 200 8.83 -15.47 14.60
C ASN A 200 7.94 -14.47 15.35
N LYS A 201 8.38 -14.08 16.55
CA LYS A 201 7.79 -13.02 17.37
C LYS A 201 8.84 -11.96 17.65
N LEU A 202 8.65 -10.78 17.08
CA LEU A 202 9.51 -9.62 17.30
C LEU A 202 8.97 -8.82 18.48
N SER A 203 9.76 -8.77 19.55
CA SER A 203 9.42 -8.12 20.81
C SER A 203 10.33 -6.93 21.07
N GLY A 204 9.78 -5.81 21.57
CA GLY A 204 10.62 -4.72 22.08
C GLY A 204 9.96 -3.35 22.13
N HIS A 205 8.83 -3.12 21.44
CA HIS A 205 8.07 -1.88 21.61
C HIS A 205 7.56 -1.76 23.05
N LYS A 206 7.56 -0.52 23.57
CA LYS A 206 7.12 -0.23 24.95
C LYS A 206 5.61 0.07 25.04
N LYS A 207 4.95 0.16 23.89
CA LYS A 207 3.56 0.59 23.66
C LYS A 207 3.07 -0.03 22.35
N GLU A 208 1.79 0.20 22.05
CA GLU A 208 1.07 -0.28 20.88
C GLU A 208 1.81 0.00 19.56
N VAL A 209 1.88 -0.99 18.67
CA VAL A 209 2.45 -0.87 17.32
C VAL A 209 1.33 -0.56 16.35
N THR A 210 1.46 0.55 15.61
CA THR A 210 0.40 1.11 14.77
C THR A 210 0.61 0.79 13.29
N THR A 211 1.86 0.64 12.85
CA THR A 211 2.23 0.60 11.43
C THR A 211 3.47 -0.26 11.19
N LEU A 212 3.49 -0.89 10.01
CA LEU A 212 4.52 -1.81 9.54
C LEU A 212 4.92 -1.43 8.11
N CYS A 213 6.18 -1.63 7.73
CA CYS A 213 6.63 -1.53 6.35
C CYS A 213 7.84 -2.44 6.09
N PHE A 214 7.75 -3.32 5.09
CA PHE A 214 8.89 -4.13 4.65
C PHE A 214 9.87 -3.31 3.82
N GLU A 215 11.13 -3.71 3.85
CA GLU A 215 12.12 -3.28 2.87
C GLU A 215 11.71 -3.73 1.45
N PRO A 216 11.80 -2.85 0.43
CA PRO A 216 11.53 -3.22 -0.96
C PRO A 216 12.45 -4.34 -1.43
N LEU A 217 11.86 -5.32 -2.12
CA LEU A 217 12.56 -6.54 -2.57
C LEU A 217 13.81 -6.26 -3.42
N HIS A 218 13.77 -5.19 -4.21
CA HIS A 218 14.87 -4.79 -5.08
C HIS A 218 16.05 -4.14 -4.35
N LEU A 219 15.93 -3.84 -3.05
CA LEU A 219 17.08 -3.40 -2.23
C LEU A 219 17.85 -4.59 -1.64
N LEU A 220 17.29 -5.79 -1.66
CA LEU A 220 17.98 -6.99 -1.19
C LEU A 220 19.14 -7.36 -2.14
N ASN A 221 20.31 -7.59 -1.54
CA ASN A 221 21.49 -8.06 -2.25
C ASN A 221 21.54 -9.58 -2.31
N ARG A 222 22.35 -10.14 -3.23
CA ARG A 222 22.55 -11.61 -3.33
C ARG A 222 23.01 -12.24 -2.01
N ASN A 223 23.77 -11.50 -1.21
CA ASN A 223 24.23 -11.91 0.12
C ASN A 223 23.08 -12.05 1.16
N CYS A 224 21.89 -11.52 0.88
CA CYS A 224 20.70 -11.69 1.70
C CYS A 224 19.96 -13.01 1.41
N ILE A 225 20.36 -13.78 0.39
CA ILE A 225 19.77 -15.05 0.01
C ILE A 225 20.49 -16.18 0.76
N GLN A 226 19.84 -16.80 1.74
CA GLN A 226 20.35 -17.98 2.44
C GLN A 226 19.74 -19.25 1.87
N ARG A 227 20.57 -20.27 1.58
CA ARG A 227 20.12 -21.58 1.04
C ARG A 227 19.73 -22.59 2.13
N SER A 228 19.78 -22.20 3.40
CA SER A 228 19.52 -23.03 4.57
C SER A 228 18.82 -22.19 5.65
N ALA A 229 17.89 -22.79 6.39
CA ALA A 229 17.23 -22.12 7.50
C ALA A 229 18.25 -21.67 8.57
N PRO A 230 18.09 -20.48 9.18
CA PRO A 230 18.97 -20.04 10.25
C PRO A 230 18.78 -20.92 11.50
N GLU A 231 19.88 -21.47 12.03
CA GLU A 231 19.84 -22.21 13.28
C GLU A 231 19.34 -21.34 14.44
N VAL A 232 18.17 -21.68 14.98
CA VAL A 232 17.69 -21.08 16.23
C VAL A 232 18.54 -21.60 17.39
N ARG A 233 19.65 -20.90 17.68
CA ARG A 233 20.47 -21.16 18.87
C ARG A 233 19.67 -20.91 20.15
N LYS A 234 18.97 -21.94 20.62
CA LYS A 234 18.45 -22.03 21.98
C LYS A 234 19.62 -21.82 22.95
N ARG A 235 19.62 -20.72 23.70
CA ARG A 235 20.59 -20.53 24.80
C ARG A 235 20.31 -21.60 25.85
N LYS A 236 21.14 -22.64 25.90
CA LYS A 236 21.26 -23.47 27.11
C LYS A 236 21.70 -22.57 28.26
N LYS A 237 20.98 -22.63 29.38
CA LYS A 237 21.55 -22.31 30.69
C LYS A 237 22.31 -23.55 31.13
N GLU A 238 23.63 -23.46 31.26
CA GLU A 238 24.43 -24.48 31.94
C GLU A 238 24.81 -23.91 33.31
N ASN A 239 24.34 -24.59 34.36
CA ASN A 239 24.70 -24.35 35.74
C ASN A 239 25.50 -25.56 36.24
N GLU A 240 26.50 -25.26 37.07
CA GLU A 240 27.09 -26.13 38.09
C GLU A 240 28.14 -27.23 37.74
N THR A 241 29.35 -26.94 38.21
CA THR A 241 30.27 -27.82 38.98
C THR A 241 31.10 -28.91 38.27
N GLY A 242 32.42 -28.85 38.49
CA GLY A 242 33.40 -29.89 38.16
C GLY A 242 34.83 -29.38 38.39
N LYS A 243 35.68 -30.16 39.08
CA LYS A 243 36.99 -29.72 39.61
C LYS A 243 38.19 -30.08 38.72
N GLU A 244 39.23 -29.24 38.85
CA GLU A 244 40.67 -29.53 38.91
C GLU A 244 41.31 -30.57 37.96
N THR A 245 42.31 -30.11 37.18
CA THR A 245 43.74 -30.43 37.44
C THR A 245 44.63 -29.55 36.54
N GLY A 246 45.82 -29.16 37.02
CA GLY A 246 46.65 -28.14 36.35
C GLY A 246 48.02 -28.65 35.88
N LYS A 247 48.80 -27.74 35.28
CA LYS A 247 50.27 -27.78 35.24
C LYS A 247 50.82 -26.36 35.08
N GLU A 248 51.91 -26.07 35.79
CA GLU A 248 52.62 -24.79 35.78
C GLU A 248 53.58 -24.70 34.58
N GLU A 249 53.93 -23.49 34.17
CA GLU A 249 55.35 -23.11 34.05
C GLU A 249 55.57 -21.59 34.15
N ARG A 250 56.75 -21.20 34.66
CA ARG A 250 57.19 -19.81 34.96
C ARG A 250 57.87 -19.20 33.70
N ASN A 251 58.27 -17.92 33.57
CA ASN A 251 58.80 -16.88 34.48
C ASN A 251 58.90 -15.53 33.70
N GLY A 252 59.04 -14.35 34.34
CA GLY A 252 59.39 -13.11 33.55
C GLY A 252 59.22 -11.70 34.14
N ALA A 253 59.81 -11.42 35.31
CA ALA A 253 59.71 -10.17 36.09
C ALA A 253 59.93 -8.79 35.39
N LYS A 254 59.34 -7.72 35.97
CA LYS A 254 60.08 -6.60 36.61
C LYS A 254 59.23 -5.69 37.53
N ARG A 255 59.90 -5.00 38.47
CA ARG A 255 59.34 -4.23 39.61
C ARG A 255 59.42 -2.71 39.40
N GLY A 256 58.61 -1.93 40.14
CA GLY A 256 58.86 -0.51 40.44
C GLY A 256 57.80 0.17 41.34
N LYS A 257 58.16 0.52 42.59
CA LYS A 257 57.51 1.51 43.50
C LYS A 257 58.62 2.47 43.96
N PRO A 258 58.36 3.78 44.21
CA PRO A 258 57.94 4.31 45.54
C PRO A 258 56.99 5.56 45.39
N ASN A 259 56.63 6.44 46.34
CA ASN A 259 56.43 6.46 47.82
C ASN A 259 55.54 7.68 48.19
N ALA A 260 54.96 7.71 49.42
CA ALA A 260 54.65 8.91 50.24
C ALA A 260 53.64 9.96 49.68
N GLU A 261 52.99 10.86 50.46
CA GLU A 261 52.76 11.00 51.91
C GLU A 261 51.43 11.77 52.16
N ALA A 262 51.06 12.03 53.42
CA ALA A 262 49.76 12.60 53.81
C ALA A 262 49.76 14.14 53.94
N GLU A 263 48.57 14.77 54.03
CA GLU A 263 48.14 15.42 55.27
C GLU A 263 46.66 15.85 55.27
N LEU A 264 46.13 16.10 56.48
CA LEU A 264 44.75 16.47 56.82
C LEU A 264 44.77 17.87 57.45
N GLU A 265 43.74 18.68 57.18
CA GLU A 265 43.32 19.77 58.07
C GLU A 265 41.79 19.72 58.20
N ALA A 266 41.28 19.92 59.42
CA ALA A 266 39.85 19.95 59.72
C ALA A 266 39.57 20.84 60.93
N SER A 267 38.57 21.71 60.80
CA SER A 267 37.89 22.39 61.92
C SER A 267 36.55 22.97 61.45
N SER A 268 35.59 23.34 62.30
CA SER A 268 35.06 22.74 63.54
C SER A 268 33.76 23.51 63.87
N GLY A 269 32.90 23.00 64.76
CA GLY A 269 31.81 23.79 65.36
C GLY A 269 30.38 23.32 65.06
N GLY A 270 29.70 22.86 66.11
CA GLY A 270 28.28 22.46 66.12
C GLY A 270 27.33 23.53 66.71
N PRO A 271 26.06 23.17 66.98
CA PRO A 271 24.89 24.06 66.90
C PRO A 271 24.41 24.64 68.26
N PRO A 272 23.24 25.31 68.34
CA PRO A 272 22.06 24.56 68.84
C PRO A 272 20.63 25.02 68.38
N ASN A 273 19.66 24.13 68.64
CA ASN A 273 18.24 24.32 69.02
C ASN A 273 17.17 24.94 68.08
N GLY A 274 15.98 24.31 68.11
CA GLY A 274 14.69 25.03 68.13
C GLY A 274 13.50 24.45 67.34
N GLU A 275 12.72 23.51 67.95
CA GLU A 275 11.25 23.34 67.80
C GLU A 275 10.61 23.12 66.38
N ALA A 276 9.40 22.56 66.20
CA ALA A 276 8.55 21.65 66.98
C ALA A 276 7.63 20.84 66.03
N LYS A 277 6.92 19.85 66.59
CA LYS A 277 6.07 18.84 65.92
C LYS A 277 4.81 19.45 65.27
N GLN A 278 4.27 18.79 64.22
CA GLN A 278 2.93 18.18 64.28
C GLN A 278 2.61 17.23 63.11
N ASN A 279 1.48 16.51 63.21
CA ASN A 279 1.16 15.29 62.48
C ASN A 279 -0.37 15.16 62.27
N LYS A 280 -0.81 14.44 61.22
CA LYS A 280 -2.17 13.92 60.92
C LYS A 280 -3.26 14.83 60.26
N ARG A 281 -3.81 14.25 59.17
CA ARG A 281 -5.24 14.02 58.81
C ARG A 281 -6.09 15.06 58.02
N LYS A 282 -6.67 14.53 56.92
CA LYS A 282 -8.12 14.39 56.57
C LYS A 282 -8.77 15.27 55.46
N LYS A 283 -9.83 14.66 54.88
CA LYS A 283 -10.86 15.11 53.90
C LYS A 283 -10.42 15.16 52.43
N GLY A 284 -11.26 14.87 51.43
CA GLY A 284 -12.64 14.32 51.34
C GLY A 284 -12.94 14.13 49.84
N ASP A 285 -13.52 13.05 49.33
CA ASP A 285 -14.86 12.48 49.52
C ASP A 285 -15.99 13.33 48.90
N GLU A 286 -16.45 12.90 47.71
CA GLU A 286 -17.75 13.14 47.08
C GLU A 286 -17.89 12.12 45.93
N GLY A 287 -19.08 11.58 45.70
CA GLY A 287 -19.31 10.56 44.67
C GLY A 287 -20.78 10.41 44.31
N GLU A 288 -21.08 9.62 43.28
CA GLU A 288 -22.46 9.20 42.99
C GLU A 288 -22.51 7.82 42.29
N VAL A 289 -23.66 7.15 42.39
CA VAL A 289 -23.81 5.70 42.16
C VAL A 289 -25.03 5.42 41.29
N THR A 290 -24.83 4.62 40.23
CA THR A 290 -25.80 3.61 39.73
C THR A 290 -24.98 2.44 39.16
N GLY A 291 -25.26 1.16 39.40
CA GLY A 291 -26.33 0.57 40.19
C GLY A 291 -27.14 -0.42 39.35
N ASP A 292 -26.67 -1.65 39.21
CA ASP A 292 -27.55 -2.83 39.14
C ASP A 292 -26.78 -4.12 39.47
N GLN A 293 -27.44 -5.02 40.21
CA GLN A 293 -26.94 -6.32 40.65
C GLN A 293 -27.88 -7.43 40.16
N CYS A 294 -27.36 -8.66 40.05
CA CYS A 294 -28.15 -9.85 40.36
C CYS A 294 -27.24 -10.99 40.81
N GLY A 295 -27.62 -11.60 41.94
CA GLY A 295 -26.74 -12.38 42.81
C GLY A 295 -26.55 -13.87 42.49
N PRO A 296 -25.77 -14.57 43.33
CA PRO A 296 -25.52 -16.00 43.25
C PRO A 296 -26.45 -16.82 44.18
N ASN A 297 -26.79 -18.04 43.76
CA ASN A 297 -27.35 -19.17 44.51
C ASN A 297 -27.44 -20.36 43.53
N SER A 298 -27.40 -21.65 43.90
CA SER A 298 -27.11 -22.34 45.16
C SER A 298 -26.80 -23.81 44.83
N ALA A 299 -26.12 -24.56 45.71
CA ALA A 299 -25.85 -25.98 45.50
C ALA A 299 -27.10 -26.86 45.71
N ASN A 300 -27.10 -28.07 45.13
CA ASN A 300 -27.69 -29.30 45.68
C ASN A 300 -27.16 -30.53 44.92
N ASP A 301 -27.45 -31.72 45.46
CA ASP A 301 -26.56 -32.89 45.49
C ASP A 301 -27.17 -34.15 44.80
N GLU A 302 -26.42 -35.27 44.86
CA GLU A 302 -26.79 -36.68 44.62
C GLU A 302 -26.84 -37.25 43.19
N GLY A 303 -26.25 -38.45 43.00
CA GLY A 303 -26.67 -39.42 41.97
C GLY A 303 -25.57 -40.22 41.23
N ASP A 304 -25.03 -41.28 41.84
CA ASP A 304 -24.12 -42.26 41.24
C ASP A 304 -24.42 -43.67 41.82
N PRO A 305 -24.02 -44.83 41.23
CA PRO A 305 -23.49 -45.07 39.89
C PRO A 305 -24.54 -45.80 39.00
N PRO A 306 -24.57 -47.13 38.68
CA PRO A 306 -23.68 -48.27 38.97
C PRO A 306 -22.71 -48.63 37.81
N LYS A 307 -22.09 -49.82 37.86
CA LYS A 307 -21.30 -50.46 36.77
C LYS A 307 -21.90 -51.80 36.36
N SER A 308 -21.72 -52.19 35.10
CA SER A 308 -21.68 -53.61 34.69
C SER A 308 -20.58 -53.80 33.66
N GLY A 309 -19.76 -54.83 33.83
CA GLY A 309 -18.78 -55.27 32.84
C GLY A 309 -19.06 -56.69 32.41
N ASN A 310 -18.50 -57.10 31.28
CA ASN A 310 -18.08 -58.48 31.10
C ASN A 310 -16.95 -58.57 30.06
N ASP A 311 -16.04 -59.51 30.26
CA ASP A 311 -14.86 -59.74 29.43
C ASP A 311 -15.17 -60.49 28.13
N GLY A 312 -14.26 -60.45 27.14
CA GLY A 312 -14.41 -61.23 25.91
C GLY A 312 -13.34 -61.02 24.83
N GLU A 313 -12.26 -61.80 24.93
CA GLU A 313 -11.40 -62.29 23.83
C GLU A 313 -10.58 -61.32 22.94
N ALA A 314 -9.29 -61.67 22.80
CA ALA A 314 -8.39 -61.15 21.77
C ALA A 314 -7.91 -62.30 20.88
N PRO A 315 -7.87 -62.10 19.55
CA PRO A 315 -6.72 -62.57 18.76
C PRO A 315 -6.39 -61.62 17.59
N PRO A 316 -5.36 -61.91 16.78
CA PRO A 316 -3.98 -62.14 17.14
C PRO A 316 -3.07 -61.01 16.60
N LYS A 317 -1.78 -61.02 16.97
CA LYS A 317 -0.79 -60.17 16.28
C LYS A 317 -0.61 -60.66 14.84
N GLY A 318 -0.80 -59.76 13.87
CA GLY A 318 -0.34 -59.92 12.50
C GLY A 318 0.66 -58.82 12.19
N ASP A 319 1.92 -59.19 11.97
CA ASP A 319 2.95 -58.25 11.55
C ASP A 319 2.66 -57.81 10.11
N ASN A 320 2.52 -56.50 9.90
CA ASN A 320 2.51 -55.87 8.59
C ASN A 320 3.11 -54.47 8.75
N ASP A 321 4.32 -54.29 8.23
CA ASP A 321 5.02 -53.01 8.18
C ASP A 321 4.30 -52.04 7.22
N GLY A 322 3.30 -51.34 7.75
CA GLY A 322 2.70 -50.18 7.10
C GLY A 322 3.46 -48.93 7.50
N GLU A 323 4.25 -48.37 6.58
CA GLU A 323 5.02 -47.14 6.80
C GLU A 323 4.12 -46.02 7.33
N ALA A 324 4.49 -45.45 8.49
CA ALA A 324 3.91 -44.18 8.93
C ALA A 324 4.18 -43.10 7.87
N PRO A 325 3.24 -42.17 7.62
CA PRO A 325 3.46 -41.10 6.65
C PRO A 325 4.69 -40.30 7.08
N SER A 326 5.75 -40.43 6.31
CA SER A 326 7.02 -39.77 6.58
C SER A 326 6.81 -38.27 6.60
N GLU A 327 7.41 -37.60 7.58
CA GLU A 327 7.51 -36.14 7.56
C GLU A 327 8.23 -35.74 6.27
N GLU A 328 7.50 -35.17 5.30
CA GLU A 328 8.12 -34.65 4.08
C GLU A 328 9.10 -33.55 4.47
N ALA A 329 10.39 -33.90 4.46
CA ALA A 329 11.47 -32.96 4.69
C ALA A 329 11.32 -31.78 3.71
N PRO A 330 11.50 -30.53 4.17
CA PRO A 330 11.27 -29.35 3.34
C PRO A 330 12.10 -29.46 2.06
N SER A 331 11.43 -29.33 0.91
CA SER A 331 12.02 -29.56 -0.40
C SER A 331 13.40 -28.89 -0.54
N LYS A 332 14.39 -29.67 -0.99
CA LYS A 332 15.78 -29.21 -1.20
C LYS A 332 15.80 -28.06 -2.21
N GLY A 333 15.72 -26.83 -1.72
CA GLY A 333 15.58 -25.64 -2.57
C GLY A 333 14.91 -24.42 -1.93
N ALA A 334 14.45 -24.47 -0.67
CA ALA A 334 13.89 -23.30 0.01
C ALA A 334 14.96 -22.21 0.24
N TYR A 335 14.83 -21.07 -0.44
CA TYR A 335 15.67 -19.88 -0.25
C TYR A 335 15.03 -18.98 0.80
N PHE A 336 15.78 -18.64 1.85
CA PHE A 336 15.37 -17.70 2.87
C PHE A 336 15.96 -16.32 2.58
N LEU A 337 15.11 -15.33 2.31
CA LEU A 337 15.53 -13.94 2.19
C LEU A 337 15.68 -13.32 3.59
N LYS A 338 16.83 -12.69 3.84
CA LYS A 338 17.04 -11.80 4.98
C LYS A 338 16.33 -10.46 4.73
N CYS A 339 15.00 -10.47 4.78
CA CYS A 339 14.16 -9.27 4.66
C CYS A 339 14.23 -8.42 5.94
N ARG A 340 14.33 -7.09 5.80
CA ARG A 340 14.12 -6.16 6.92
C ARG A 340 12.66 -5.71 6.99
N LEU A 341 12.19 -5.53 8.22
CA LEU A 341 10.85 -5.04 8.55
C LEU A 341 10.98 -3.86 9.52
N ALA A 342 10.49 -2.70 9.10
CA ALA A 342 10.30 -1.56 9.97
C ALA A 342 8.96 -1.67 10.69
N SER A 343 8.95 -1.46 12.01
CA SER A 343 7.76 -1.37 12.86
C SER A 343 7.79 -0.09 13.68
N ALA A 344 6.65 0.60 13.78
CA ALA A 344 6.54 1.84 14.55
C ALA A 344 5.20 1.95 15.29
N GLY A 345 5.17 2.79 16.32
CA GLY A 345 4.04 2.82 17.25
C GLY A 345 3.95 4.04 18.15
N LYS A 346 3.14 3.88 19.19
CA LYS A 346 2.85 4.87 20.24
C LYS A 346 4.05 5.15 21.16
N ASP A 347 5.12 4.35 21.07
CA ASP A 347 6.39 4.59 21.77
C ASP A 347 7.31 5.62 21.07
N GLY A 348 6.89 6.19 19.93
CA GLY A 348 7.65 7.24 19.24
C GLY A 348 8.95 6.75 18.59
N CYS A 349 9.12 5.43 18.54
CA CYS A 349 10.32 4.75 18.07
C CYS A 349 9.99 3.91 16.83
N ILE A 350 10.92 3.86 15.88
CA ILE A 350 10.87 2.91 14.76
C ILE A 350 11.92 1.84 15.03
N ARG A 351 11.56 0.56 14.96
CA ARG A 351 12.50 -0.56 15.01
C ARG A 351 12.65 -1.15 13.63
N ILE A 352 13.89 -1.30 13.17
CA ILE A 352 14.21 -2.08 11.97
C ILE A 352 14.69 -3.44 12.47
N ASN A 353 13.98 -4.49 12.09
CA ASN A 353 14.22 -5.87 12.53
C ASN A 353 14.47 -6.75 11.30
N ASN A 354 15.31 -7.77 11.43
CA ASN A 354 15.39 -8.84 10.44
C ASN A 354 14.24 -9.83 10.70
N VAL A 355 13.42 -10.11 9.69
CA VAL A 355 12.20 -10.95 9.82
C VAL A 355 12.48 -12.31 10.44
N LEU A 356 13.61 -12.94 10.10
CA LEU A 356 13.97 -14.30 10.53
C LEU A 356 14.73 -14.39 11.86
N SER A 357 15.12 -13.27 12.46
CA SER A 357 15.84 -13.26 13.74
C SER A 357 15.21 -12.26 14.69
N ASN A 358 14.99 -12.61 15.96
CA ASN A 358 14.53 -11.66 16.99
C ASN A 358 15.65 -10.69 17.44
N CYS A 359 16.36 -10.11 16.47
CA CYS A 359 17.42 -9.13 16.62
C CYS A 359 16.96 -7.82 16.01
N VAL A 360 16.96 -6.76 16.82
CA VAL A 360 16.69 -5.39 16.38
C VAL A 360 17.98 -4.84 15.77
N GLU A 361 17.97 -4.54 14.47
CA GLU A 361 19.13 -4.01 13.73
C GLU A 361 19.36 -2.54 14.07
N LYS A 362 18.29 -1.74 14.11
CA LYS A 362 18.31 -0.30 14.46
C LYS A 362 17.06 0.09 15.25
N VAL A 363 17.22 1.09 16.12
CA VAL A 363 16.10 1.82 16.75
C VAL A 363 16.24 3.29 16.41
N LEU A 364 15.32 3.81 15.58
CA LEU A 364 15.25 5.23 15.23
C LEU A 364 14.39 5.94 16.27
N THR A 365 14.94 6.97 16.91
CA THR A 365 14.28 7.77 17.95
C THR A 365 14.33 9.24 17.59
N GLY A 366 13.28 9.99 17.94
CA GLY A 366 13.25 11.44 17.69
C GLY A 366 11.86 12.02 17.36
N HIS A 367 10.84 11.18 17.16
CA HIS A 367 9.45 11.61 17.28
C HIS A 367 9.10 11.76 18.77
N THR A 368 8.34 12.80 19.12
CA THR A 368 7.95 13.10 20.51
C THR A 368 6.57 12.54 20.86
N ASN A 369 5.84 12.03 19.87
CA ASN A 369 4.52 11.45 20.02
C ASN A 369 4.37 10.19 19.12
N THR A 370 3.18 9.63 19.09
CA THR A 370 2.77 8.43 18.35
C THR A 370 3.06 8.55 16.86
N ILE A 371 3.84 7.59 16.34
CA ILE A 371 4.04 7.44 14.89
C ILE A 371 2.76 6.83 14.31
N THR A 372 2.24 7.43 13.24
CA THR A 372 0.95 7.08 12.62
C THR A 372 1.11 6.22 11.39
N CYS A 373 2.06 6.55 10.52
CA CYS A 373 2.41 5.79 9.32
C CYS A 373 3.93 5.81 9.11
N ILE A 374 4.46 4.73 8.55
CA ILE A 374 5.84 4.64 8.04
C ILE A 374 5.82 4.10 6.61
N LEU A 375 6.77 4.54 5.78
CA LEU A 375 6.95 4.07 4.40
C LEU A 375 8.44 3.90 4.10
N TRP A 376 8.81 2.84 3.39
CA TRP A 376 10.17 2.61 2.91
C TRP A 376 10.29 3.07 1.46
N SER A 377 11.28 3.93 1.20
CA SER A 377 11.67 4.39 -0.14
C SER A 377 12.18 3.24 -0.99
N GLY A 378 11.89 3.27 -2.29
CA GLY A 378 12.50 2.34 -3.23
C GLY A 378 13.85 2.80 -3.77
N ALA A 379 14.33 4.02 -3.45
CA ALA A 379 15.60 4.52 -3.96
C ALA A 379 16.78 3.56 -3.67
N ASP A 380 17.79 3.57 -4.56
CA ASP A 380 18.93 2.63 -4.56
C ASP A 380 19.56 2.45 -3.16
N GLU A 381 20.22 1.31 -2.90
CA GLU A 381 20.73 0.90 -1.57
C GLU A 381 21.44 2.01 -0.78
N GLN A 382 22.24 2.85 -1.44
CA GLN A 382 22.96 3.99 -0.83
C GLN A 382 22.04 5.16 -0.45
N ASN A 383 20.96 5.37 -1.21
CA ASN A 383 19.96 6.42 -1.04
C ASN A 383 18.64 5.87 -0.46
N SER A 384 18.65 4.69 0.17
CA SER A 384 17.46 4.15 0.81
C SER A 384 17.01 5.09 1.93
N ARG A 385 15.71 5.36 2.01
CA ARG A 385 15.10 6.27 2.99
C ARG A 385 13.91 5.60 3.67
N LEU A 386 13.67 5.97 4.91
CA LEU A 386 12.44 5.64 5.62
C LEU A 386 11.71 6.95 5.96
N TYR A 387 10.44 7.03 5.61
CA TYR A 387 9.56 8.15 5.95
C TYR A 387 8.70 7.78 7.16
N SER A 388 8.50 8.72 8.08
CA SER A 388 7.58 8.54 9.21
C SER A 388 6.77 9.80 9.48
N SER A 389 5.48 9.62 9.76
CA SER A 389 4.56 10.67 10.21
C SER A 389 4.15 10.45 11.66
N SER A 390 3.84 11.54 12.36
CA SER A 390 3.53 11.46 13.79
C SER A 390 2.47 12.46 14.22
N ARG A 391 1.84 12.16 15.36
CA ARG A 391 1.00 13.10 16.12
C ARG A 391 1.78 14.22 16.80
N ASP A 392 3.10 14.33 16.58
CA ASP A 392 3.90 15.50 16.92
C ASP A 392 3.93 16.58 15.82
N THR A 393 3.04 16.45 14.83
CA THR A 393 2.91 17.35 13.66
C THR A 393 4.11 17.37 12.71
N THR A 394 5.09 16.47 12.90
CA THR A 394 6.28 16.36 12.05
C THR A 394 6.24 15.17 11.10
N ILE A 395 6.96 15.30 9.99
CA ILE A 395 7.31 14.20 9.09
C ILE A 395 8.83 14.11 9.08
N LYS A 396 9.36 12.92 9.32
CA LYS A 396 10.80 12.68 9.36
C LYS A 396 11.21 11.74 8.25
N VAL A 397 12.42 11.98 7.74
CA VAL A 397 13.07 11.15 6.73
C VAL A 397 14.38 10.65 7.34
N TRP A 398 14.58 9.34 7.34
CA TRP A 398 15.70 8.67 7.98
C TRP A 398 16.50 7.87 6.96
N ASN A 399 17.81 7.74 7.16
CA ASN A 399 18.61 6.72 6.50
C ASN A 399 18.48 5.41 7.32
N PRO A 400 17.89 4.33 6.78
CA PRO A 400 17.68 3.09 7.52
C PRO A 400 18.97 2.29 7.76
N ASN A 401 20.02 2.52 6.96
CA ASN A 401 21.30 1.80 7.06
C ASN A 401 22.18 2.42 8.14
N GLU A 402 22.33 3.74 8.13
CA GLU A 402 23.07 4.48 9.16
C GLU A 402 22.27 4.57 10.47
N GLY A 403 20.97 4.85 10.36
CA GLY A 403 20.08 5.24 11.46
C GLY A 403 20.02 6.76 11.70
N THR A 404 20.52 7.56 10.77
CA THR A 404 20.59 9.02 10.85
C THR A 404 19.28 9.68 10.39
N LEU A 405 18.98 10.87 10.94
CA LEU A 405 17.84 11.70 10.52
C LEU A 405 18.30 12.63 9.39
N LEU A 406 17.78 12.42 8.18
CA LEU A 406 18.09 13.21 6.98
C LEU A 406 17.29 14.51 6.93
N HIS A 407 15.99 14.44 7.23
CA HIS A 407 15.09 15.61 7.14
C HIS A 407 13.99 15.59 8.20
N ASN A 408 13.55 16.79 8.60
CA ASN A 408 12.57 17.00 9.67
C ASN A 408 11.58 18.09 9.26
N PHE A 409 10.54 17.70 8.52
CA PHE A 409 9.54 18.60 7.99
C PHE A 409 8.51 18.98 9.06
N LYS A 410 8.31 20.30 9.26
CA LYS A 410 7.39 20.89 10.24
C LYS A 410 6.34 21.82 9.62
N GLY A 411 5.74 21.41 8.49
CA GLY A 411 4.71 22.21 7.82
C GLY A 411 3.30 22.04 8.38
N HIS A 412 2.98 20.86 8.93
CA HIS A 412 1.64 20.57 9.48
C HIS A 412 1.42 21.25 10.83
N LYS A 413 0.22 21.81 11.03
CA LYS A 413 -0.17 22.45 12.30
C LYS A 413 -0.86 21.51 13.28
N HIS A 414 -1.20 20.31 12.84
CA HIS A 414 -1.93 19.30 13.61
C HIS A 414 -1.36 17.91 13.34
N TRP A 415 -1.96 16.88 13.95
CA TRP A 415 -1.50 15.51 13.83
C TRP A 415 -1.51 15.04 12.38
N VAL A 416 -0.41 14.41 11.95
CA VAL A 416 -0.31 13.80 10.61
C VAL A 416 -0.83 12.37 10.71
N ASN A 417 -1.88 12.04 9.97
CA ASN A 417 -2.59 10.77 10.07
C ASN A 417 -2.12 9.73 9.06
N CYS A 418 -1.79 10.16 7.84
CA CYS A 418 -1.42 9.26 6.75
C CYS A 418 -0.21 9.76 5.96
N LEU A 419 0.51 8.80 5.39
CA LEU A 419 1.49 8.99 4.32
C LEU A 419 1.16 8.05 3.16
N SER A 420 1.49 8.47 1.93
CA SER A 420 1.61 7.60 0.77
C SER A 420 2.73 8.09 -0.12
N ILE A 421 3.35 7.19 -0.88
CA ILE A 421 4.51 7.45 -1.74
C ILE A 421 4.18 7.08 -3.20
N ASN A 422 4.70 7.83 -4.17
CA ASN A 422 4.38 7.60 -5.59
C ASN A 422 4.81 6.21 -6.10
N THR A 423 5.77 5.57 -5.43
CA THR A 423 6.29 4.22 -5.71
C THR A 423 5.60 3.10 -4.92
N GLU A 424 4.63 3.42 -4.04
CA GLU A 424 4.04 2.50 -3.06
C GLU A 424 3.50 1.21 -3.67
N ARG A 425 2.71 1.31 -4.74
CA ARG A 425 2.13 0.14 -5.41
C ARG A 425 3.19 -0.72 -6.09
N ILE A 426 4.24 -0.12 -6.64
CA ILE A 426 5.35 -0.86 -7.27
C ILE A 426 6.13 -1.63 -6.21
N ILE A 427 6.40 -1.00 -5.06
CA ILE A 427 7.09 -1.62 -3.93
C ILE A 427 6.25 -2.76 -3.32
N LYS A 428 4.92 -2.56 -3.15
CA LYS A 428 3.99 -3.58 -2.64
C LYS A 428 3.83 -4.77 -3.59
N ASN A 429 3.83 -4.52 -4.91
CA ASN A 429 3.69 -5.58 -5.91
C ASN A 429 5.01 -6.33 -6.16
N GLY A 430 6.16 -5.65 -6.10
CA GLY A 430 7.47 -6.22 -6.40
C GLY A 430 7.55 -6.75 -7.84
N ILE A 431 7.46 -8.08 -7.99
CA ILE A 431 7.45 -8.78 -9.29
C ILE A 431 6.05 -9.23 -9.71
N TYR A 432 5.10 -9.25 -8.77
CA TYR A 432 3.71 -9.63 -8.99
C TYR A 432 2.92 -8.50 -9.65
N ASN A 433 3.44 -8.02 -10.78
CA ASN A 433 2.65 -7.34 -11.81
C ASN A 433 1.81 -8.39 -12.57
N LEU A 434 0.96 -7.93 -13.50
CA LEU A 434 -0.04 -8.76 -14.17
C LEU A 434 0.50 -9.84 -15.13
N ASP A 435 1.81 -10.11 -15.11
CA ASP A 435 2.42 -11.26 -15.77
C ASP A 435 2.12 -12.51 -14.90
N VAL A 436 0.98 -13.15 -15.17
CA VAL A 436 0.42 -14.26 -14.36
C VAL A 436 1.37 -15.47 -14.26
N VAL A 437 2.34 -15.61 -15.16
CA VAL A 437 3.32 -16.71 -15.16
C VAL A 437 4.61 -16.30 -14.45
N ILE A 438 4.56 -16.31 -13.12
CA ILE A 438 5.76 -16.61 -12.34
C ILE A 438 6.02 -18.12 -12.49
N ASN A 439 6.76 -18.45 -13.55
CA ASN A 439 7.59 -19.66 -13.57
C ASN A 439 8.37 -19.74 -12.25
N LYS A 440 8.66 -20.95 -11.75
CA LYS A 440 9.49 -21.22 -10.56
C LYS A 440 10.95 -20.78 -10.77
N MET A 441 11.17 -19.48 -10.95
CA MET A 441 12.45 -18.87 -11.27
C MET A 441 13.23 -18.60 -10.00
N HIS A 442 14.55 -18.60 -10.14
CA HIS A 442 15.46 -18.34 -9.04
C HIS A 442 15.25 -16.92 -8.50
N ILE A 443 15.33 -16.77 -7.17
CA ILE A 443 14.98 -15.53 -6.45
C ILE A 443 15.85 -14.32 -6.84
N GLU A 444 16.98 -14.56 -7.50
CA GLU A 444 17.81 -13.53 -8.12
C GLU A 444 17.14 -12.86 -9.32
N ASN A 445 16.50 -13.63 -10.21
CA ASN A 445 15.75 -13.09 -11.36
C ASN A 445 14.58 -12.22 -10.89
N HIS A 446 13.99 -12.60 -9.76
CA HIS A 446 12.95 -11.85 -9.07
C HIS A 446 13.47 -10.47 -8.63
N ILE A 447 14.60 -10.40 -7.91
CA ILE A 447 15.23 -9.13 -7.50
C ILE A 447 15.55 -8.26 -8.74
N GLU A 448 16.11 -8.84 -9.81
CA GLU A 448 16.45 -8.07 -11.03
C GLU A 448 15.22 -7.53 -11.77
N LYS A 449 14.15 -8.33 -11.92
CA LYS A 449 12.86 -7.86 -12.48
C LYS A 449 12.31 -6.69 -11.67
N SER A 450 12.32 -6.79 -10.34
CA SER A 450 11.88 -5.71 -9.44
C SER A 450 12.73 -4.44 -9.62
N LYS A 451 14.07 -4.56 -9.72
CA LYS A 451 14.98 -3.44 -10.02
C LYS A 451 14.62 -2.77 -11.37
N ARG A 452 14.29 -3.56 -12.40
CA ARG A 452 13.95 -3.05 -13.74
C ARG A 452 12.62 -2.30 -13.77
N ILE A 453 11.57 -2.86 -13.16
CA ILE A 453 10.25 -2.22 -13.04
C ILE A 453 10.38 -0.87 -12.33
N PHE A 454 11.12 -0.84 -11.23
CA PHE A 454 11.34 0.36 -10.44
C PHE A 454 12.12 1.46 -11.21
N LYS A 455 13.18 1.08 -11.95
CA LYS A 455 13.92 2.02 -12.81
C LYS A 455 13.06 2.58 -13.96
N ASN A 456 12.20 1.76 -14.56
CA ASN A 456 11.29 2.23 -15.63
C ASN A 456 10.27 3.26 -15.12
N PHE A 457 9.85 3.18 -13.85
CA PHE A 457 8.97 4.18 -13.26
C PHE A 457 9.64 5.56 -13.15
N PHE A 458 10.89 5.61 -12.66
CA PHE A 458 11.64 6.86 -12.54
C PHE A 458 12.03 7.50 -13.89
N GLN A 459 12.01 6.76 -15.00
CA GLN A 459 12.08 7.35 -16.34
C GLN A 459 10.83 8.18 -16.68
N THR A 460 9.67 7.86 -16.09
CA THR A 460 8.39 8.52 -16.38
C THR A 460 8.09 9.67 -15.43
N ILE A 461 8.41 9.50 -14.13
CA ILE A 461 8.29 10.55 -13.11
C ILE A 461 9.67 10.74 -12.49
N PRO A 462 10.35 11.88 -12.72
CA PRO A 462 11.56 12.18 -11.96
C PRO A 462 11.18 12.43 -10.50
N ASN A 463 12.05 11.98 -9.61
CA ASN A 463 11.98 12.14 -8.15
C ASN A 463 10.93 11.28 -7.43
N GLU A 464 11.26 10.91 -6.19
CA GLU A 464 10.33 10.26 -5.28
C GLU A 464 9.47 11.33 -4.59
N LYS A 465 8.18 11.06 -4.46
CA LYS A 465 7.18 12.01 -3.95
C LYS A 465 6.34 11.36 -2.88
N VAL A 466 6.23 12.04 -1.74
CA VAL A 466 5.46 11.60 -0.57
C VAL A 466 4.34 12.60 -0.32
N VAL A 467 3.11 12.12 -0.21
CA VAL A 467 1.96 12.91 0.23
C VAL A 467 1.65 12.59 1.67
N SER A 468 1.25 13.61 2.42
CA SER A 468 0.91 13.52 3.83
C SER A 468 -0.42 14.22 4.09
N GLY A 469 -1.25 13.68 4.98
CA GLY A 469 -2.54 14.25 5.36
C GLY A 469 -2.64 14.47 6.87
N SER A 470 -3.29 15.57 7.27
CA SER A 470 -3.38 16.03 8.65
C SER A 470 -4.82 16.28 9.12
N ASP A 471 -5.00 16.30 10.43
CA ASP A 471 -6.25 16.67 11.10
C ASP A 471 -6.75 18.09 10.74
N ASP A 472 -5.87 19.02 10.38
CA ASP A 472 -6.24 20.39 9.97
C ASP A 472 -6.84 20.50 8.56
N GLY A 473 -7.13 19.37 7.90
CA GLY A 473 -7.68 19.33 6.55
C GLY A 473 -6.67 19.67 5.45
N THR A 474 -5.39 19.85 5.80
CA THR A 474 -4.33 20.10 4.83
C THR A 474 -3.64 18.81 4.41
N LEU A 475 -3.13 18.81 3.18
CA LEU A 475 -2.12 17.87 2.75
C LEU A 475 -0.83 18.61 2.40
N TYR A 476 0.29 17.92 2.49
CA TYR A 476 1.57 18.38 1.94
C TYR A 476 2.16 17.32 1.02
N LEU A 477 2.56 17.75 -0.18
CA LEU A 477 3.33 16.98 -1.14
C LEU A 477 4.80 17.35 -0.98
N LEU A 478 5.61 16.38 -0.58
CA LEU A 478 7.06 16.47 -0.44
C LEU A 478 7.70 15.79 -1.64
N GLU A 479 8.44 16.55 -2.44
CA GLU A 479 9.27 16.05 -3.54
C GLU A 479 10.73 16.02 -3.08
N CYS A 480 11.34 14.83 -3.14
CA CYS A 480 12.74 14.64 -2.78
C CYS A 480 13.62 14.79 -4.02
N LEU A 481 14.38 15.87 -4.08
CA LEU A 481 15.27 16.20 -5.18
C LEU A 481 16.59 15.40 -5.07
N PRO A 482 17.39 15.33 -6.15
CA PRO A 482 18.80 14.95 -6.04
C PRO A 482 19.51 15.84 -5.01
N ASN A 483 20.48 15.27 -4.28
CA ASN A 483 21.23 15.91 -3.18
C ASN A 483 20.48 16.07 -1.83
N ASP A 484 19.45 15.26 -1.56
CA ASP A 484 18.66 15.31 -0.32
C ASP A 484 18.01 16.68 -0.02
N GLU A 485 17.76 17.49 -1.05
CA GLU A 485 16.91 18.67 -0.94
C GLU A 485 15.42 18.28 -1.00
N PHE A 486 14.59 18.95 -0.20
CA PHE A 486 13.16 18.65 -0.08
C PHE A 486 12.32 19.87 -0.47
N LYS A 487 11.54 19.73 -1.53
CA LYS A 487 10.55 20.72 -1.96
C LYS A 487 9.18 20.36 -1.39
N SER A 488 8.54 21.29 -0.68
CA SER A 488 7.19 21.09 -0.14
C SER A 488 6.14 21.95 -0.87
N THR A 489 5.05 21.33 -1.31
CA THR A 489 3.86 22.01 -1.83
C THR A 489 2.68 21.78 -0.90
N ARG A 490 1.96 22.83 -0.53
CA ARG A 490 0.77 22.73 0.34
C ARG A 490 -0.50 22.54 -0.49
N LEU A 491 -1.25 21.50 -0.17
CA LEU A 491 -2.51 21.14 -0.80
C LEU A 491 -3.64 21.51 0.18
N VAL A 492 -4.44 22.51 -0.17
CA VAL A 492 -5.52 23.03 0.68
C VAL A 492 -6.86 22.73 0.03
N GLY A 493 -7.82 22.22 0.82
CA GLY A 493 -9.20 22.15 0.38
C GLY A 493 -10.17 21.38 1.28
N HIS A 494 -9.73 20.30 1.94
CA HIS A 494 -10.62 19.55 2.84
C HIS A 494 -11.08 20.43 4.00
N GLN A 495 -12.34 20.26 4.41
CA GLN A 495 -12.96 21.07 5.46
C GLN A 495 -12.79 20.49 6.87
N LYS A 496 -12.34 19.23 6.94
CA LYS A 496 -12.12 18.46 8.16
C LYS A 496 -10.89 17.56 7.98
N THR A 497 -10.53 16.83 9.03
CA THR A 497 -9.41 15.88 9.09
C THR A 497 -9.25 15.05 7.80
N VAL A 498 -8.01 14.93 7.32
CA VAL A 498 -7.64 13.97 6.28
C VAL A 498 -7.20 12.68 6.98
N ILE A 499 -7.81 11.55 6.59
CA ILE A 499 -7.59 10.26 7.26
C ILE A 499 -6.60 9.41 6.46
N HIS A 500 -6.79 9.39 5.14
CA HIS A 500 -6.03 8.55 4.22
C HIS A 500 -5.84 9.30 2.90
N ALA A 501 -4.67 9.15 2.31
CA ALA A 501 -4.35 9.62 0.99
C ALA A 501 -3.48 8.56 0.31
N GLN A 502 -3.69 8.33 -0.99
CA GLN A 502 -2.91 7.37 -1.76
C GLN A 502 -2.58 7.92 -3.16
N PHE A 503 -1.35 7.73 -3.62
CA PHE A 503 -0.98 7.93 -5.02
C PHE A 503 -1.64 6.89 -5.93
N SER A 504 -1.92 7.30 -7.18
CA SER A 504 -2.21 6.35 -8.25
C SER A 504 -0.97 5.49 -8.54
N PRO A 505 -1.13 4.22 -8.98
CA PRO A 505 -0.01 3.35 -9.38
C PRO A 505 0.90 3.94 -10.46
N ASP A 506 0.38 4.84 -11.30
CA ASP A 506 1.15 5.56 -12.30
C ASP A 506 1.82 6.87 -11.80
N GLY A 507 1.66 7.19 -10.50
CA GLY A 507 2.18 8.36 -9.79
C GLY A 507 1.62 9.72 -10.20
N LYS A 508 0.71 9.80 -11.20
CA LYS A 508 0.23 11.08 -11.77
C LYS A 508 -0.90 11.72 -10.97
N PHE A 509 -1.57 10.97 -10.12
CA PHE A 509 -2.70 11.43 -9.32
C PHE A 509 -2.51 11.08 -7.84
N ILE A 510 -3.19 11.83 -6.98
CA ILE A 510 -3.35 11.55 -5.56
C ILE A 510 -4.84 11.55 -5.27
N ALA A 511 -5.35 10.54 -4.57
CA ALA A 511 -6.69 10.54 -4.00
C ALA A 511 -6.59 10.73 -2.48
N SER A 512 -7.37 11.64 -1.91
CA SER A 512 -7.46 11.84 -0.46
C SER A 512 -8.90 11.76 0.03
N CYS A 513 -9.11 11.25 1.25
CA CYS A 513 -10.42 11.17 1.89
C CYS A 513 -10.42 11.73 3.31
N SER A 514 -11.60 12.14 3.75
CA SER A 514 -11.77 13.01 4.92
C SER A 514 -13.10 12.78 5.63
N PHE A 515 -13.17 13.24 6.88
CA PHE A 515 -14.42 13.42 7.63
C PHE A 515 -15.36 14.50 7.04
N ASP A 516 -14.96 15.20 5.96
CA ASP A 516 -15.83 16.10 5.17
C ASP A 516 -16.72 15.37 4.13
N ASN A 517 -16.80 14.05 4.23
CA ASN A 517 -17.57 13.13 3.35
C ASN A 517 -17.12 13.16 1.87
N SER A 518 -16.01 13.83 1.54
CA SER A 518 -15.53 13.95 0.17
C SER A 518 -14.27 13.12 -0.09
N VAL A 519 -14.17 12.63 -1.32
CA VAL A 519 -12.90 12.17 -1.90
C VAL A 519 -12.42 13.24 -2.85
N ARG A 520 -11.15 13.63 -2.77
CA ARG A 520 -10.55 14.64 -3.65
C ARG A 520 -9.43 14.04 -4.45
N VAL A 521 -9.34 14.46 -5.71
CA VAL A 521 -8.26 14.06 -6.60
C VAL A 521 -7.39 15.28 -6.92
N TRP A 522 -6.09 15.09 -6.77
CA TRP A 522 -5.05 16.07 -7.00
C TRP A 522 -4.08 15.52 -8.05
N SER A 523 -3.32 16.40 -8.68
CA SER A 523 -2.18 16.05 -9.51
C SER A 523 -1.01 15.61 -8.63
N GLY A 524 -0.48 14.41 -8.86
CA GLY A 524 0.71 13.89 -8.19
C GLY A 524 2.02 14.53 -8.68
N ILE A 525 1.95 15.32 -9.77
CA ILE A 525 3.11 15.97 -10.38
C ILE A 525 3.43 17.29 -9.66
N ASP A 526 2.42 18.16 -9.53
CA ASP A 526 2.54 19.55 -9.05
C ASP A 526 1.65 19.86 -7.84
N GLY A 527 0.86 18.90 -7.34
CA GLY A 527 -0.02 19.07 -6.19
C GLY A 527 -1.33 19.82 -6.49
N GLN A 528 -1.61 20.19 -7.75
CA GLN A 528 -2.82 20.98 -8.04
C GLN A 528 -4.11 20.18 -7.80
N PHE A 529 -5.13 20.86 -7.26
CA PHE A 529 -6.47 20.31 -7.12
C PHE A 529 -7.12 20.10 -8.50
N LEU A 530 -7.66 18.90 -8.75
CA LEU A 530 -8.30 18.56 -10.04
C LEU A 530 -9.82 18.46 -9.90
N THR A 531 -10.31 17.69 -8.92
CA THR A 531 -11.76 17.48 -8.74
C THR A 531 -12.11 16.97 -7.35
N VAL A 532 -13.40 17.10 -7.00
CA VAL A 532 -14.00 16.54 -5.79
C VAL A 532 -15.12 15.58 -6.17
N TYR A 533 -15.02 14.37 -5.64
CA TYR A 533 -16.05 13.34 -5.71
C TYR A 533 -16.95 13.47 -4.47
N ARG A 534 -18.22 13.79 -4.72
CA ARG A 534 -19.29 13.87 -3.72
C ARG A 534 -20.30 12.78 -4.00
N GLY A 535 -20.76 12.11 -2.93
CA GLY A 535 -21.76 11.06 -3.01
C GLY A 535 -21.87 10.22 -1.74
N HIS A 536 -20.81 10.13 -0.94
CA HIS A 536 -20.91 9.58 0.41
C HIS A 536 -21.71 10.51 1.33
N VAL A 537 -22.51 9.93 2.20
CA VAL A 537 -23.37 10.63 3.17
C VAL A 537 -22.69 10.67 4.56
N GLY A 538 -21.67 9.83 4.78
CA GLY A 538 -20.85 9.80 5.99
C GLY A 538 -19.36 10.01 5.72
N PRO A 539 -18.55 10.14 6.80
CA PRO A 539 -17.10 10.16 6.74
C PRO A 539 -16.50 9.06 5.86
N VAL A 540 -15.49 9.40 5.05
CA VAL A 540 -14.85 8.43 4.12
C VAL A 540 -13.51 7.99 4.70
N TYR A 541 -13.43 6.74 5.16
CA TYR A 541 -12.30 6.24 5.95
C TYR A 541 -11.05 5.93 5.13
N LYS A 542 -11.22 5.30 3.96
CA LYS A 542 -10.10 4.85 3.13
C LYS A 542 -10.43 4.89 1.64
N VAL A 543 -9.38 5.05 0.83
CA VAL A 543 -9.42 5.07 -0.64
C VAL A 543 -8.37 4.13 -1.20
N VAL A 544 -8.68 3.44 -2.29
CA VAL A 544 -7.78 2.54 -3.00
C VAL A 544 -7.88 2.72 -4.51
N TRP A 545 -6.76 2.61 -5.20
CA TRP A 545 -6.67 2.73 -6.67
C TRP A 545 -6.73 1.38 -7.38
N SER A 546 -7.31 1.37 -8.58
CA SER A 546 -7.12 0.28 -9.55
C SER A 546 -5.69 0.28 -10.11
N ILE A 547 -5.14 -0.88 -10.47
CA ILE A 547 -3.75 -0.98 -10.99
C ILE A 547 -3.54 -0.12 -12.24
N ASP A 548 -4.57 0.03 -13.07
CA ASP A 548 -4.56 0.80 -14.31
C ASP A 548 -4.74 2.32 -14.10
N SER A 549 -4.82 2.77 -12.83
CA SER A 549 -5.04 4.17 -12.41
C SER A 549 -6.34 4.81 -12.94
N ASN A 550 -7.25 4.03 -13.53
CA ASN A 550 -8.50 4.56 -14.12
C ASN A 550 -9.63 4.73 -13.10
N TYR A 551 -9.57 4.01 -11.97
CA TYR A 551 -10.63 3.98 -10.97
C TYR A 551 -10.08 4.15 -9.56
N VAL A 552 -10.94 4.68 -8.69
CA VAL A 552 -10.75 4.73 -7.24
C VAL A 552 -11.98 4.09 -6.59
N VAL A 553 -11.79 3.24 -5.59
CA VAL A 553 -12.87 2.85 -4.67
C VAL A 553 -12.66 3.55 -3.33
N SER A 554 -13.74 4.08 -2.76
CA SER A 554 -13.78 4.63 -1.41
C SER A 554 -14.73 3.85 -0.52
N CYS A 555 -14.40 3.73 0.76
CA CYS A 555 -15.26 3.14 1.79
C CYS A 555 -15.59 4.16 2.90
N SER A 556 -16.78 4.04 3.49
CA SER A 556 -17.32 5.09 4.36
C SER A 556 -18.07 4.53 5.58
N GLN A 557 -18.31 5.42 6.55
CA GLN A 557 -19.24 5.24 7.64
C GLN A 557 -20.69 5.02 7.19
N ASP A 558 -21.06 5.44 5.98
CA ASP A 558 -22.41 5.24 5.41
C ASP A 558 -22.72 3.80 4.93
N SER A 559 -21.91 2.83 5.36
CA SER A 559 -21.95 1.40 5.01
C SER A 559 -21.84 1.07 3.50
N THR A 560 -21.55 2.06 2.65
CA THR A 560 -21.34 1.85 1.21
C THR A 560 -19.87 1.89 0.80
N LEU A 561 -19.56 1.20 -0.30
CA LEU A 561 -18.41 1.47 -1.13
C LEU A 561 -18.86 2.26 -2.37
N LYS A 562 -18.00 3.11 -2.94
CA LYS A 562 -18.30 3.82 -4.19
C LYS A 562 -17.14 3.77 -5.17
N LEU A 563 -17.44 3.44 -6.43
CA LEU A 563 -16.46 3.34 -7.53
C LEU A 563 -16.48 4.61 -8.38
N TRP A 564 -15.34 5.29 -8.46
CA TRP A 564 -15.17 6.57 -9.17
C TRP A 564 -14.30 6.39 -10.42
N LYS A 565 -14.61 7.14 -11.49
CA LYS A 565 -13.83 7.16 -12.73
C LYS A 565 -12.86 8.34 -12.76
N VAL A 566 -11.56 8.06 -12.79
CA VAL A 566 -10.50 9.08 -12.83
C VAL A 566 -10.04 9.38 -14.26
N SER A 567 -10.18 8.44 -15.20
CA SER A 567 -9.61 8.53 -16.57
C SER A 567 -9.96 9.79 -17.39
N HIS A 568 -10.99 10.56 -16.99
CA HIS A 568 -11.35 11.83 -17.62
C HIS A 568 -10.34 12.95 -17.33
N LEU A 569 -9.67 12.91 -16.17
CA LEU A 569 -8.69 13.92 -15.72
C LEU A 569 -7.38 13.86 -16.51
N LEU A 570 -7.06 12.73 -17.15
CA LEU A 570 -5.90 12.61 -18.05
C LEU A 570 -5.93 13.67 -19.18
N SER A 571 -7.12 14.10 -19.60
CA SER A 571 -7.28 15.18 -20.60
C SER A 571 -6.86 16.55 -20.08
N GLN A 572 -7.03 16.81 -18.78
CA GLN A 572 -6.64 18.07 -18.13
C GLN A 572 -5.11 18.15 -17.97
N LEU A 573 -4.48 17.05 -17.52
CA LEU A 573 -3.02 16.95 -17.45
C LEU A 573 -2.36 17.14 -18.83
N LYS A 574 -2.93 16.55 -19.90
CA LYS A 574 -2.39 16.69 -21.26
C LYS A 574 -2.48 18.12 -21.80
N LYS A 575 -3.61 18.81 -21.61
CA LYS A 575 -3.79 20.20 -22.09
C LYS A 575 -2.75 21.16 -21.51
N LYS A 576 -2.43 21.01 -20.23
CA LYS A 576 -1.46 21.86 -19.51
C LYS A 576 0.00 21.66 -19.97
N LYS A 577 0.33 20.53 -20.62
CA LYS A 577 1.66 20.29 -21.22
C LYS A 577 1.83 20.92 -22.61
N LEU A 578 0.74 21.43 -23.20
CA LEU A 578 0.71 22.04 -24.54
C LEU A 578 0.64 23.58 -24.51
N THR A 579 0.42 24.18 -23.35
CA THR A 579 0.58 25.63 -23.12
C THR A 579 2.04 25.94 -22.77
N PRO A 580 2.80 26.66 -23.61
CA PRO A 580 4.16 27.08 -23.25
C PRO A 580 4.14 28.08 -22.08
N PRO A 581 5.21 28.16 -21.27
CA PRO A 581 5.31 29.14 -20.20
C PRO A 581 5.57 30.54 -20.80
N GLY A 582 4.53 31.34 -20.95
CA GLY A 582 4.65 32.68 -21.54
C GLY A 582 3.37 33.53 -21.58
N GLU A 583 2.18 32.93 -21.55
CA GLU A 583 0.89 33.64 -21.62
C GLU A 583 0.02 33.33 -20.39
N GLU A 584 0.32 33.97 -19.26
CA GLU A 584 -0.70 34.23 -18.22
C GLU A 584 -1.19 35.68 -18.38
N ASP A 585 -2.42 35.84 -18.86
CA ASP A 585 -3.05 37.14 -19.09
C ASP A 585 -3.17 37.95 -17.80
N ALA A 586 -2.60 39.15 -17.80
CA ALA A 586 -2.63 40.07 -16.67
C ALA A 586 -4.01 40.73 -16.53
N THR A 587 -4.92 40.11 -15.77
CA THR A 587 -6.12 40.78 -15.24
C THR A 587 -6.28 40.57 -13.75
N VAL A 588 -5.61 41.44 -12.97
CA VAL A 588 -5.81 41.58 -11.52
C VAL A 588 -7.03 42.49 -11.27
N PRO A 589 -8.10 42.04 -10.58
CA PRO A 589 -9.08 42.95 -10.00
C PRO A 589 -8.43 43.61 -8.78
N SER A 590 -8.21 44.92 -8.86
CA SER A 590 -7.56 45.69 -7.81
C SER A 590 -8.44 45.86 -6.56
N SER A 591 -7.76 46.12 -5.43
CA SER A 591 -8.36 46.41 -4.13
C SER A 591 -9.23 47.67 -4.11
N GLY A 592 -10.37 47.62 -3.42
CA GLY A 592 -11.15 48.80 -3.05
C GLY A 592 -11.72 48.65 -1.63
N THR A 593 -11.25 49.49 -0.70
CA THR A 593 -11.71 49.52 0.70
C THR A 593 -12.44 50.84 1.01
N SER A 594 -13.74 50.78 1.39
CA SER A 594 -14.33 51.70 2.38
C SER A 594 -15.79 51.39 2.75
N LYS A 595 -16.00 51.20 4.07
CA LYS A 595 -17.10 51.65 4.97
C LYS A 595 -18.60 51.59 4.59
N GLU A 596 -19.33 50.93 5.51
CA GLU A 596 -20.57 51.37 6.23
C GLU A 596 -21.83 51.79 5.45
N GLY A 597 -22.96 51.14 5.78
CA GLY A 597 -24.32 51.59 5.40
C GLY A 597 -25.41 50.53 5.65
N ASP A 598 -26.27 50.74 6.64
CA ASP A 598 -27.48 49.93 6.92
C ASP A 598 -28.57 50.08 5.84
N GLY A 599 -29.40 49.06 5.64
CA GLY A 599 -30.65 49.19 4.86
C GLY A 599 -31.35 47.90 4.46
N LYS A 600 -32.54 47.65 5.01
CA LYS A 600 -33.49 46.64 4.49
C LYS A 600 -34.12 47.11 3.17
N ASN A 601 -34.43 46.19 2.25
CA ASN A 601 -35.80 46.05 1.70
C ASN A 601 -35.96 44.89 0.70
N ASP A 602 -37.22 44.51 0.50
CA ASP A 602 -37.66 43.32 -0.23
C ASP A 602 -37.84 43.46 -1.75
N SER A 603 -37.81 42.28 -2.40
CA SER A 603 -38.73 41.85 -3.46
C SER A 603 -38.46 42.11 -4.96
N LYS A 604 -38.94 41.12 -5.75
CA LYS A 604 -39.35 41.14 -7.17
C LYS A 604 -38.30 41.25 -8.29
N ASN A 605 -37.85 40.07 -8.73
CA ASN A 605 -38.26 39.47 -10.02
C ASN A 605 -38.51 40.41 -11.22
N GLN A 606 -37.65 40.37 -12.25
CA GLN A 606 -38.06 40.56 -13.65
C GLN A 606 -37.10 39.89 -14.66
N ASN A 607 -37.65 39.52 -15.82
CA ASN A 607 -36.97 38.73 -16.86
C ASN A 607 -35.95 39.55 -17.67
N GLY A 608 -34.77 38.98 -17.89
CA GLY A 608 -33.87 39.33 -19.00
C GLY A 608 -33.62 38.09 -19.87
N LYS A 609 -34.05 38.12 -21.14
CA LYS A 609 -33.65 37.13 -22.14
C LYS A 609 -32.28 37.53 -22.67
N ASP A 610 -31.26 36.70 -22.44
CA ASP A 610 -30.05 36.73 -23.26
C ASP A 610 -29.75 35.34 -23.83
N SER A 611 -29.90 35.25 -25.15
CA SER A 611 -29.57 34.07 -25.93
C SER A 611 -28.10 34.07 -26.29
N SER A 612 -27.28 33.26 -25.61
CA SER A 612 -25.94 32.94 -26.12
C SER A 612 -25.48 31.50 -25.82
N ASN A 613 -25.38 30.74 -26.91
CA ASN A 613 -24.40 29.67 -27.13
C ASN A 613 -24.17 28.64 -26.01
N GLY A 614 -25.18 27.81 -25.74
CA GLY A 614 -25.09 26.64 -24.86
C GLY A 614 -24.15 25.55 -25.40
N LYS A 615 -22.84 25.67 -25.13
CA LYS A 615 -21.91 24.54 -25.22
C LYS A 615 -22.34 23.48 -24.20
N ASN A 616 -23.11 22.49 -24.65
CA ASN A 616 -23.52 21.31 -23.89
C ASN A 616 -22.29 20.45 -23.50
N SER A 617 -21.56 20.89 -22.47
CA SER A 617 -20.60 20.05 -21.77
C SER A 617 -21.38 18.96 -21.02
N LYS A 618 -21.49 17.78 -21.64
CA LYS A 618 -22.04 16.59 -20.98
C LYS A 618 -21.27 16.41 -19.66
N LYS A 619 -21.91 16.68 -18.52
CA LYS A 619 -21.32 16.45 -17.19
C LYS A 619 -20.84 15.00 -17.12
N VAL A 620 -19.54 14.80 -17.02
CA VAL A 620 -18.95 13.46 -16.97
C VAL A 620 -19.44 12.79 -15.69
N LYS A 621 -20.14 11.64 -15.81
CA LYS A 621 -20.57 10.86 -14.65
C LYS A 621 -19.33 10.30 -13.95
N THR A 622 -18.94 10.91 -12.83
CA THR A 622 -17.74 10.55 -12.06
C THR A 622 -17.98 9.34 -11.17
N LEU A 623 -19.12 9.26 -10.49
CA LEU A 623 -19.60 8.06 -9.80
C LEU A 623 -20.09 7.03 -10.83
N LEU A 624 -19.44 5.87 -10.88
CA LEU A 624 -19.81 4.79 -11.79
C LEU A 624 -20.84 3.85 -11.17
N VAL A 625 -20.51 3.33 -9.99
CA VAL A 625 -21.25 2.29 -9.28
C VAL A 625 -21.31 2.67 -7.81
N ASP A 626 -22.49 2.52 -7.21
CA ASP A 626 -22.69 2.49 -5.78
C ASP A 626 -22.72 1.02 -5.35
N LEU A 627 -21.94 0.67 -4.32
CA LEU A 627 -21.72 -0.71 -3.86
C LEU A 627 -22.23 -0.83 -2.41
N PRO A 628 -23.57 -0.89 -2.21
CA PRO A 628 -24.16 -1.18 -0.92
C PRO A 628 -23.96 -2.66 -0.56
N GLY A 629 -23.86 -2.98 0.73
CA GLY A 629 -23.85 -4.38 1.17
C GLY A 629 -23.34 -4.63 2.59
N HIS A 630 -22.57 -3.72 3.18
CA HIS A 630 -22.28 -3.75 4.62
C HIS A 630 -23.47 -3.19 5.42
N SER A 631 -23.67 -3.72 6.62
CA SER A 631 -24.75 -3.26 7.53
C SER A 631 -24.30 -2.16 8.51
N ASP A 632 -23.00 -1.85 8.55
CA ASP A 632 -22.38 -0.85 9.42
C ASP A 632 -21.14 -0.23 8.73
N ALA A 633 -20.47 0.68 9.41
CA ALA A 633 -19.31 1.42 8.91
C ALA A 633 -18.18 0.53 8.35
N VAL A 634 -17.64 0.90 7.17
CA VAL A 634 -16.58 0.16 6.48
C VAL A 634 -15.21 0.82 6.72
N TYR A 635 -14.37 0.20 7.55
CA TYR A 635 -13.08 0.76 7.97
C TYR A 635 -11.92 0.44 7.04
N ALA A 636 -11.93 -0.77 6.46
CA ALA A 636 -10.81 -1.30 5.71
C ALA A 636 -11.25 -1.71 4.30
N ILE A 637 -10.37 -1.43 3.34
CA ILE A 637 -10.51 -1.79 1.93
C ILE A 637 -9.11 -1.94 1.29
N ASP A 638 -8.98 -2.84 0.32
CA ASP A 638 -7.81 -3.04 -0.55
C ASP A 638 -8.29 -3.55 -1.91
N TRP A 639 -7.47 -3.38 -2.96
CA TRP A 639 -7.72 -3.88 -4.31
C TRP A 639 -6.61 -4.86 -4.67
N SER A 640 -6.98 -6.07 -5.10
CA SER A 640 -6.05 -7.11 -5.55
C SER A 640 -5.11 -6.58 -6.64
N ASN A 641 -3.90 -7.12 -6.71
CA ASN A 641 -2.87 -6.66 -7.65
C ASN A 641 -3.20 -7.05 -9.10
N ASP A 642 -3.87 -8.19 -9.29
CA ASP A 642 -4.45 -8.61 -10.57
C ASP A 642 -5.69 -7.79 -10.99
N GLY A 643 -6.20 -6.92 -10.11
CA GLY A 643 -7.32 -6.04 -10.35
C GLY A 643 -8.71 -6.71 -10.36
N LYS A 644 -8.81 -8.03 -10.18
CA LYS A 644 -10.08 -8.77 -10.26
C LYS A 644 -11.00 -8.53 -9.06
N TYR A 645 -10.43 -8.32 -7.88
CA TYR A 645 -11.16 -8.31 -6.61
C TYR A 645 -10.88 -7.06 -5.79
N VAL A 646 -11.92 -6.51 -5.16
CA VAL A 646 -11.80 -5.64 -3.99
C VAL A 646 -12.28 -6.40 -2.77
N ALA A 647 -11.59 -6.21 -1.65
CA ALA A 647 -11.98 -6.74 -0.35
C ALA A 647 -12.30 -5.56 0.58
N SER A 648 -13.36 -5.69 1.37
CA SER A 648 -13.71 -4.71 2.41
C SER A 648 -14.18 -5.35 3.70
N GLY A 649 -13.95 -4.66 4.81
CA GLY A 649 -14.35 -5.08 6.14
C GLY A 649 -14.56 -3.88 7.05
N GLY A 650 -15.35 -4.06 8.10
CA GLY A 650 -15.62 -2.99 9.05
C GLY A 650 -16.34 -3.45 10.30
N LYS A 651 -17.21 -2.58 10.82
CA LYS A 651 -17.91 -2.75 12.11
C LYS A 651 -18.96 -3.85 12.10
N ASP A 652 -19.45 -4.24 10.92
CA ASP A 652 -20.35 -5.40 10.75
C ASP A 652 -19.63 -6.76 10.88
N LYS A 653 -18.30 -6.76 11.08
CA LYS A 653 -17.47 -7.96 11.35
C LYS A 653 -17.35 -8.92 10.16
N LEU A 654 -17.92 -8.55 9.01
CA LEU A 654 -17.96 -9.37 7.81
C LEU A 654 -16.91 -8.90 6.82
N LEU A 655 -16.16 -9.85 6.27
CA LEU A 655 -15.33 -9.62 5.10
C LEU A 655 -16.22 -9.74 3.85
N LYS A 656 -16.16 -8.79 2.93
CA LYS A 656 -16.87 -8.83 1.64
C LYS A 656 -15.89 -8.77 0.49
N ILE A 657 -16.11 -9.64 -0.50
CA ILE A 657 -15.36 -9.69 -1.76
C ILE A 657 -16.26 -9.19 -2.88
N TRP A 658 -15.71 -8.29 -3.69
CA TRP A 658 -16.41 -7.59 -4.78
C TRP A 658 -15.67 -7.81 -6.09
N SER A 659 -16.39 -8.10 -7.18
CA SER A 659 -15.80 -8.23 -8.52
C SER A 659 -16.74 -7.67 -9.61
N SER A 660 -16.45 -7.99 -10.88
CA SER A 660 -17.09 -7.41 -12.06
C SER A 660 -18.48 -7.96 -12.37
#